data_AF-A0ABD3P827-F1
#
_entry.id   AF-A0ABD3P827-F1
#
_cell.length_a   1.000
_cell.length_b   1.000
_cell.length_c   1.000
_cell.angle_alpha   90.00
_cell.angle_beta   90.00
_cell.angle_gamma   90.00
#
_symmetry.space_group_name_H-M   'P 1'
#
loop_
_entity.id
_entity.type
_entity.pdbx_description
1 polymer ?
#
loop_
_entity_poly.entity_id
_entity_poly.type
_entity_poly.pdbx_seq_one_letter_code
_entity_poly.pdbx_strand_id
1 'polypeptide(L)'
;MIICTTSHYMSVSTVHAFLSGRVTTLTSRYNKDSFTSRSLSQQNIEDDLNNENESNGNTNEDLDWRAFRAQLVRSEQHGNSSIDQKNCNESTHWAYDSGDFVERGSVVISIPSSDPVADDIDALNNQCYRKSIVLVLDVKSDFIQGIILNRPTNIRVMEGMKFLCPGNAEGYENEIESCGGWSPQQWKVWFGGEALGLYSDSPQVMCLHSVQTDLASRVSEVVLPSILMTSFEGACAIVKAGEAKKSDFWLFCGICGWESSSFYREMHEEGLWRIVSSDGGTILEELNLQRCEEEEERTAEEICDVDSDSRNAGIHTWEMLMDMIGRTAEACESEESFGDLMLREWATGALSFSLDECHSSMITEWPTISCDQNIDDEYNDFDVARYDPATSMAVTSRVDTLLQNRMSTNSAAGTLIRASSARRSPFLLSDQGYHKSLVLILRDDNECSEGVILNHVTDSPYRLDLGNDRMAELTVRYGGPLQDDGEDGMLPMSFLHARKQIANAGMGSLIGNGLFRCTEEETINAINMGLATSDDFMAIQGISVWEKNRENGKVIGGVLGDIREGFFELVSQAQVMNVWGILKSQNVMSSATFEENISLMQKAWHQAGVDGTAVGYDTNEENVFVFGSEQNVATLADEALRRWVKLYFLDDSV
;
A
#
# COMPACT_ATOMS: atom_id res chain seq x y z
N MET A 1 -2.18 -42.14 8.71
CA MET A 1 -1.74 -41.13 9.69
C MET A 1 -1.36 -39.92 8.84
N ILE A 2 -2.38 -39.12 8.52
CA ILE A 2 -2.34 -38.01 7.56
C ILE A 2 -2.50 -36.75 8.42
N ILE A 3 -1.50 -35.87 8.37
CA ILE A 3 -1.52 -34.57 9.02
C ILE A 3 -2.28 -33.63 8.10
N CYS A 4 -3.50 -33.24 8.49
CA CYS A 4 -4.23 -32.14 7.87
C CYS A 4 -3.65 -30.83 8.42
N THR A 5 -2.96 -30.08 7.57
CA THR A 5 -2.70 -28.66 7.79
C THR A 5 -3.92 -27.89 7.29
N THR A 6 -4.64 -27.25 8.21
CA THR A 6 -5.68 -26.26 7.89
C THR A 6 -5.00 -24.98 7.42
N SER A 7 -5.01 -24.75 6.11
CA SER A 7 -4.72 -23.44 5.50
C SER A 7 -5.90 -22.52 5.81
N HIS A 8 -5.64 -21.41 6.51
CA HIS A 8 -6.56 -20.29 6.60
C HIS A 8 -6.52 -19.53 5.28
N TYR A 9 -7.60 -19.60 4.51
CA TYR A 9 -7.84 -18.72 3.38
C TYR A 9 -8.07 -17.30 3.88
N MET A 10 -7.22 -16.36 3.47
CA MET A 10 -7.54 -14.93 3.56
C MET A 10 -8.76 -14.65 2.68
N SER A 11 -9.78 -14.04 3.29
CA SER A 11 -10.89 -13.42 2.57
C SER A 11 -10.31 -12.35 1.66
N VAL A 12 -10.65 -12.36 0.37
CA VAL A 12 -10.43 -11.22 -0.52
C VAL A 12 -11.26 -10.07 0.04
N SER A 13 -10.60 -9.16 0.74
CA SER A 13 -11.19 -7.90 1.16
C SER A 13 -11.48 -7.11 -0.11
N THR A 14 -12.75 -6.85 -0.40
CA THR A 14 -13.15 -5.77 -1.31
C THR A 14 -12.42 -4.49 -0.87
N VAL A 15 -12.10 -3.60 -1.81
CA VAL A 15 -11.41 -2.27 -1.69
C VAL A 15 -11.95 -1.34 -0.57
N HIS A 16 -12.91 -1.79 0.25
CA HIS A 16 -13.62 -1.05 1.29
C HIS A 16 -13.47 -1.60 2.73
N ALA A 17 -12.53 -2.50 3.03
CA ALA A 17 -12.47 -3.13 4.37
C ALA A 17 -12.24 -2.16 5.56
N PHE A 18 -11.93 -0.88 5.35
CA PHE A 18 -11.83 0.12 6.44
C PHE A 18 -12.99 1.14 6.52
N LEU A 19 -13.98 1.09 5.62
CA LEU A 19 -15.07 2.09 5.60
C LEU A 19 -16.35 1.69 6.39
N SER A 20 -16.36 0.54 7.07
CA SER A 20 -17.56 0.03 7.74
C SER A 20 -17.81 0.53 9.18
N GLY A 21 -16.97 1.40 9.74
CA GLY A 21 -17.06 1.78 11.16
C GLY A 21 -18.20 2.74 11.53
N ARG A 22 -18.68 3.61 10.62
CA ARG A 22 -19.54 4.75 11.03
C ARG A 22 -20.70 5.15 10.11
N VAL A 23 -21.04 4.41 9.05
CA VAL A 23 -22.27 4.66 8.28
C VAL A 23 -23.35 3.64 8.66
N THR A 24 -24.28 4.08 9.52
CA THR A 24 -25.61 3.52 9.84
C THR A 24 -25.84 2.01 9.64
N THR A 25 -26.02 1.32 10.76
CA THR A 25 -26.54 -0.05 10.91
C THR A 25 -27.71 -0.41 9.98
N LEU A 26 -27.47 -1.28 9.00
CA LEU A 26 -28.49 -2.21 8.48
C LEU A 26 -27.87 -3.60 8.31
N THR A 27 -28.32 -4.51 9.15
CA THR A 27 -27.92 -5.92 9.22
C THR A 27 -28.42 -6.70 8.01
N SER A 28 -27.52 -7.39 7.29
CA SER A 28 -27.89 -8.48 6.39
C SER A 28 -27.02 -9.71 6.65
N ARG A 29 -27.70 -10.83 6.94
CA ARG A 29 -27.12 -12.14 7.23
C ARG A 29 -26.53 -12.75 5.97
N TYR A 30 -25.23 -13.06 5.97
CA TYR A 30 -24.59 -13.83 4.91
C TYR A 30 -24.58 -15.33 5.21
N ASN A 31 -25.05 -16.12 4.24
CA ASN A 31 -24.90 -17.58 4.21
C ASN A 31 -23.55 -17.95 3.59
N LYS A 32 -22.88 -18.92 4.22
CA LYS A 32 -21.61 -19.50 3.83
C LYS A 32 -21.83 -20.53 2.71
N ASP A 33 -21.22 -20.34 1.55
CA ASP A 33 -20.92 -21.45 0.63
C ASP A 33 -19.50 -21.32 0.07
N SER A 34 -18.81 -22.46 0.05
CA SER A 34 -17.38 -22.64 -0.16
C SER A 34 -16.95 -22.59 -1.64
N PHE A 35 -15.89 -21.82 -1.93
CA PHE A 35 -15.15 -21.90 -3.20
C PHE A 35 -14.17 -23.08 -3.19
N THR A 36 -14.36 -24.04 -4.09
CA THR A 36 -13.33 -25.02 -4.47
C THR A 36 -12.85 -24.70 -5.87
N SER A 37 -11.55 -24.45 -6.03
CA SER A 37 -10.91 -24.27 -7.34
C SER A 37 -11.06 -25.55 -8.17
N ARG A 38 -11.58 -25.42 -9.39
CA ARG A 38 -11.52 -26.49 -10.39
C ARG A 38 -10.39 -26.18 -11.36
N SER A 39 -9.33 -26.98 -11.23
CA SER A 39 -8.33 -27.22 -12.26
C SER A 39 -9.01 -27.54 -13.61
N LEU A 40 -8.59 -26.85 -14.66
CA LEU A 40 -8.92 -27.17 -16.05
C LEU A 40 -8.29 -28.51 -16.42
N SER A 41 -9.02 -29.61 -16.23
CA SER A 41 -8.66 -30.92 -16.75
C SER A 41 -9.30 -31.13 -18.12
N GLN A 42 -8.46 -31.39 -19.13
CA GLN A 42 -8.80 -31.86 -20.46
C GLN A 42 -9.84 -33.00 -20.41
N GLN A 43 -10.95 -32.85 -21.13
CA GLN A 43 -11.81 -33.98 -21.51
C GLN A 43 -11.90 -34.05 -23.04
N ASN A 44 -11.55 -35.24 -23.54
CA ASN A 44 -11.62 -35.66 -24.93
C ASN A 44 -13.05 -35.56 -25.46
N ILE A 45 -13.21 -34.91 -26.61
CA ILE A 45 -14.39 -35.03 -27.47
C ILE A 45 -13.90 -35.56 -28.81
N GLU A 46 -14.14 -36.85 -29.04
CA GLU A 46 -14.19 -37.44 -30.38
C GLU A 46 -15.66 -37.60 -30.78
N ASP A 47 -15.89 -37.51 -32.09
CA ASP A 47 -17.09 -37.84 -32.86
C ASP A 47 -18.23 -36.79 -32.91
N ASP A 48 -18.15 -35.91 -33.91
CA ASP A 48 -19.18 -35.85 -34.96
C ASP A 48 -18.67 -35.07 -36.21
N LEU A 49 -18.32 -35.82 -37.26
CA LEU A 49 -18.12 -35.31 -38.62
C LEU A 49 -19.40 -35.54 -39.43
N ASN A 50 -19.97 -34.47 -40.01
CA ASN A 50 -20.25 -34.35 -41.45
C ASN A 50 -21.13 -33.14 -41.82
N ASN A 51 -20.72 -32.47 -42.92
CA ASN A 51 -21.44 -31.50 -43.78
C ASN A 51 -21.76 -30.13 -43.15
N GLU A 52 -21.37 -28.99 -43.70
CA GLU A 52 -21.45 -28.61 -45.12
C GLU A 52 -20.27 -27.75 -45.62
N ASN A 53 -20.09 -27.85 -46.93
CA ASN A 53 -19.11 -27.19 -47.79
C ASN A 53 -19.34 -25.68 -47.99
N GLU A 54 -18.21 -24.99 -48.19
CA GLU A 54 -17.99 -23.91 -49.15
C GLU A 54 -18.93 -22.68 -49.13
N SER A 55 -18.47 -21.62 -48.46
CA SER A 55 -18.50 -20.27 -49.06
C SER A 55 -17.20 -19.52 -48.78
N ASN A 56 -16.39 -19.42 -49.82
CA ASN A 56 -15.24 -18.53 -49.96
C ASN A 56 -15.65 -17.06 -49.80
N GLY A 57 -14.87 -16.31 -49.01
CA GLY A 57 -14.49 -14.93 -49.32
C GLY A 57 -15.57 -13.86 -49.30
N ASN A 58 -15.91 -13.38 -48.11
CA ASN A 58 -15.96 -11.94 -47.87
C ASN A 58 -15.73 -11.70 -46.38
N THR A 59 -14.68 -10.95 -46.06
CA THR A 59 -14.36 -10.46 -44.72
C THR A 59 -15.59 -9.75 -44.16
N ASN A 60 -16.34 -10.43 -43.29
CA ASN A 60 -17.11 -9.77 -42.25
C ASN A 60 -16.05 -9.08 -41.38
N GLU A 61 -15.65 -7.88 -41.78
CA GLU A 61 -15.37 -6.85 -40.80
C GLU A 61 -16.67 -6.74 -40.00
N ASP A 62 -16.81 -7.56 -38.96
CA ASP A 62 -17.73 -7.31 -37.87
C ASP A 62 -17.26 -5.95 -37.34
N LEU A 63 -17.82 -4.90 -37.93
CA LEU A 63 -17.47 -3.52 -37.69
C LEU A 63 -17.48 -3.35 -36.18
N ASP A 64 -16.30 -3.11 -35.61
CA ASP A 64 -16.16 -2.89 -34.18
C ASP A 64 -17.11 -1.75 -33.82
N TRP A 65 -18.20 -2.11 -33.17
CA TRP A 65 -19.26 -1.19 -32.83
C TRP A 65 -18.75 -0.12 -31.86
N ARG A 66 -17.62 -0.38 -31.15
CA ARG A 66 -16.92 0.64 -30.35
C ARG A 66 -16.28 1.70 -31.23
N ALA A 67 -15.66 1.32 -32.35
CA ALA A 67 -15.13 2.25 -33.35
C ALA A 67 -16.25 3.07 -34.01
N PHE A 68 -17.40 2.44 -34.29
CA PHE A 68 -18.58 3.16 -34.76
C PHE A 68 -19.09 4.19 -33.73
N ARG A 69 -19.20 3.81 -32.45
CA ARG A 69 -19.53 4.74 -31.35
C ARG A 69 -18.49 5.86 -31.23
N ALA A 70 -17.21 5.56 -31.38
CA ALA A 70 -16.14 6.56 -31.36
C ALA A 70 -16.34 7.66 -32.42
N GLN A 71 -16.67 7.24 -33.66
CA GLN A 71 -16.96 8.18 -34.75
C GLN A 71 -18.18 9.06 -34.44
N LEU A 72 -19.23 8.47 -33.83
CA LEU A 72 -20.43 9.19 -33.43
C LEU A 72 -20.13 10.23 -32.35
N VAL A 73 -19.45 9.84 -31.26
CA VAL A 73 -19.05 10.76 -30.17
C VAL A 73 -18.15 11.89 -30.68
N ARG A 74 -17.16 11.57 -31.53
CA ARG A 74 -16.31 12.57 -32.19
C ARG A 74 -17.14 13.57 -32.99
N SER A 75 -18.12 13.09 -33.76
CA SER A 75 -18.99 13.97 -34.58
C SER A 75 -19.85 14.91 -33.74
N GLU A 76 -20.31 14.48 -32.57
CA GLU A 76 -21.10 15.30 -31.65
C GLU A 76 -20.26 16.38 -30.95
N GLN A 77 -19.06 16.03 -30.48
CA GLN A 77 -18.14 16.97 -29.84
C GLN A 77 -17.71 18.09 -30.80
N HIS A 78 -17.45 17.76 -32.07
CA HIS A 78 -17.07 18.75 -33.09
C HIS A 78 -18.24 19.61 -33.59
N GLY A 79 -19.49 19.19 -33.35
CA GLY A 79 -20.70 19.87 -33.81
C GLY A 79 -20.96 21.24 -33.14
N ASN A 80 -20.30 21.54 -32.02
CA ASN A 80 -20.50 22.78 -31.24
C ASN A 80 -19.39 23.82 -31.37
N SER A 81 -18.29 23.51 -32.06
CA SER A 81 -17.15 24.43 -32.23
C SER A 81 -17.01 24.80 -33.71
N SER A 82 -17.48 25.99 -34.07
CA SER A 82 -17.51 26.46 -35.45
C SER A 82 -16.11 26.58 -36.08
N ILE A 83 -15.84 25.68 -37.03
CA ILE A 83 -15.03 25.80 -38.26
C ILE A 83 -13.64 26.45 -38.09
N ASP A 84 -12.64 25.61 -37.84
CA ASP A 84 -11.32 25.73 -38.48
C ASP A 84 -10.85 24.33 -38.91
N GLN A 85 -11.48 23.79 -39.96
CA GLN A 85 -11.05 22.56 -40.63
C GLN A 85 -9.79 22.85 -41.46
N LYS A 86 -8.61 22.64 -40.87
CA LYS A 86 -7.38 22.53 -41.64
C LYS A 86 -6.39 21.54 -41.01
N ASN A 87 -6.28 20.37 -41.65
CA ASN A 87 -5.20 19.39 -41.51
C ASN A 87 -4.96 18.80 -40.11
N CYS A 88 -5.95 18.09 -39.55
CA CYS A 88 -5.62 17.03 -38.59
C CYS A 88 -5.41 15.75 -39.42
N ASN A 89 -4.16 15.29 -39.52
CA ASN A 89 -3.90 13.90 -39.89
C ASN A 89 -4.73 13.04 -38.93
N GLU A 90 -5.54 12.13 -39.46
CA GLU A 90 -6.30 11.16 -38.66
C GLU A 90 -5.29 10.38 -37.80
N SER A 91 -5.12 10.76 -36.54
CA SER A 91 -4.50 9.86 -35.58
C SER A 91 -5.38 8.61 -35.56
N THR A 92 -4.77 7.47 -35.88
CA THR A 92 -5.40 6.14 -35.89
C THR A 92 -5.93 5.74 -34.51
N HIS A 93 -5.46 6.44 -33.48
CA HIS A 93 -5.71 6.23 -32.07
C HIS A 93 -6.90 7.04 -31.57
N TRP A 94 -7.72 6.41 -30.73
CA TRP A 94 -8.90 7.02 -30.15
C TRP A 94 -9.21 6.47 -28.75
N ALA A 95 -9.72 7.37 -27.92
CA ALA A 95 -10.35 7.06 -26.64
C ALA A 95 -11.53 8.02 -26.45
N TYR A 96 -12.61 7.57 -25.82
CA TYR A 96 -13.74 8.43 -25.44
C TYR A 96 -14.43 7.91 -24.17
N ASP A 97 -15.04 8.83 -23.42
CA ASP A 97 -15.88 8.52 -22.28
C ASP A 97 -17.14 7.77 -22.75
N SER A 98 -17.25 6.50 -22.34
CA SER A 98 -18.31 5.59 -22.79
C SER A 98 -19.53 5.56 -21.87
N GLY A 99 -19.53 6.41 -20.83
CA GLY A 99 -20.59 6.49 -19.84
C GLY A 99 -20.52 5.34 -18.84
N ASP A 100 -21.67 4.73 -18.56
CA ASP A 100 -21.84 3.87 -17.38
C ASP A 100 -21.82 2.36 -17.69
N PHE A 101 -21.55 1.97 -18.95
CA PHE A 101 -21.62 0.57 -19.35
C PHE A 101 -20.23 -0.07 -19.37
N VAL A 102 -20.01 -0.99 -18.42
CA VAL A 102 -18.78 -1.79 -18.34
C VAL A 102 -18.95 -3.12 -19.07
N GLU A 103 -17.96 -3.48 -19.87
CA GLU A 103 -17.91 -4.73 -20.61
C GLU A 103 -16.46 -5.21 -20.79
N ARG A 104 -16.28 -6.45 -21.24
CA ARG A 104 -14.94 -6.96 -21.57
C ARG A 104 -14.29 -6.09 -22.64
N GLY A 105 -13.08 -5.60 -22.36
CA GLY A 105 -12.35 -4.65 -23.19
C GLY A 105 -12.60 -3.18 -22.85
N SER A 106 -13.53 -2.86 -21.93
CA SER A 106 -13.63 -1.51 -21.38
C SER A 106 -12.34 -1.14 -20.65
N VAL A 107 -11.95 0.12 -20.73
CA VAL A 107 -10.91 0.71 -19.89
C VAL A 107 -11.59 1.45 -18.76
N VAL A 108 -11.18 1.20 -17.53
CA VAL A 108 -11.68 1.89 -16.34
C VAL A 108 -10.55 2.74 -15.79
N ILE A 109 -10.78 4.04 -15.67
CA ILE A 109 -9.81 5.02 -15.20
C ILE A 109 -10.23 5.48 -13.81
N SER A 110 -9.33 5.36 -12.82
CA SER A 110 -9.58 5.90 -11.49
C SER A 110 -9.50 7.43 -11.53
N ILE A 111 -10.40 8.13 -10.85
CA ILE A 111 -10.42 9.58 -10.74
C ILE A 111 -10.20 9.94 -9.27
N PRO A 112 -9.15 10.73 -8.95
CA PRO A 112 -9.02 11.30 -7.61
C PRO A 112 -10.30 12.04 -7.20
N SER A 113 -10.77 11.79 -5.99
CA SER A 113 -12.00 12.41 -5.50
C SER A 113 -11.85 13.93 -5.38
N SER A 114 -12.90 14.65 -5.74
CA SER A 114 -13.00 16.09 -5.46
C SER A 114 -13.40 16.40 -4.01
N ASP A 115 -13.96 15.41 -3.29
CA ASP A 115 -14.17 15.49 -1.85
C ASP A 115 -12.85 15.22 -1.13
N PRO A 116 -12.30 16.18 -0.35
CA PRO A 116 -11.01 16.02 0.32
C PRO A 116 -10.95 14.82 1.28
N VAL A 117 -12.07 14.45 1.91
CA VAL A 117 -12.09 13.31 2.85
C VAL A 117 -11.97 11.99 2.11
N ALA A 118 -12.75 11.80 1.04
CA ALA A 118 -12.62 10.64 0.17
C ALA A 118 -11.24 10.58 -0.54
N ASP A 119 -10.67 11.72 -0.94
CA ASP A 119 -9.30 11.76 -1.52
C ASP A 119 -8.24 11.36 -0.50
N ASP A 120 -8.37 11.79 0.77
CA ASP A 120 -7.49 11.35 1.86
C ASP A 120 -7.60 9.84 2.10
N ILE A 121 -8.82 9.29 2.10
CA ILE A 121 -9.06 7.84 2.24
C ILE A 121 -8.37 7.06 1.11
N ASP A 122 -8.54 7.51 -0.13
CA ASP A 122 -7.93 6.89 -1.31
C ASP A 122 -6.40 6.95 -1.24
N ALA A 123 -5.85 8.14 -0.98
CA ALA A 123 -4.40 8.35 -0.88
C ALA A 123 -3.73 7.58 0.27
N LEU A 124 -4.45 7.32 1.36
CA LEU A 124 -3.93 6.61 2.53
C LEU A 124 -4.13 5.08 2.48
N ASN A 125 -5.17 4.59 1.81
CA ASN A 125 -5.51 3.15 1.85
C ASN A 125 -5.40 2.43 0.51
N ASN A 126 -5.51 3.16 -0.62
CA ASN A 126 -5.66 2.58 -1.95
C ASN A 126 -4.59 3.11 -2.93
N GLN A 127 -3.34 3.30 -2.46
CA GLN A 127 -2.28 3.95 -3.25
C GLN A 127 -2.09 3.29 -4.61
N CYS A 128 -2.15 1.96 -4.69
CA CYS A 128 -1.92 1.23 -5.93
C CYS A 128 -2.97 1.52 -7.02
N TYR A 129 -4.19 1.90 -6.63
CA TYR A 129 -5.32 2.17 -7.51
C TYR A 129 -5.44 3.64 -7.91
N ARG A 130 -4.79 4.57 -7.20
CA ARG A 130 -4.82 5.99 -7.54
C ARG A 130 -4.24 6.24 -8.93
N LYS A 131 -4.92 6.99 -9.80
CA LYS A 131 -4.53 7.19 -11.21
C LYS A 131 -4.19 5.87 -11.94
N SER A 132 -4.90 4.79 -11.63
CA SER A 132 -4.79 3.52 -12.34
C SER A 132 -5.63 3.52 -13.62
N ILE A 133 -5.14 2.79 -14.61
CA ILE A 133 -5.85 2.47 -15.85
C ILE A 133 -6.06 0.96 -15.86
N VAL A 134 -7.31 0.53 -15.79
CA VAL A 134 -7.67 -0.88 -15.68
C VAL A 134 -8.29 -1.35 -16.99
N LEU A 135 -7.74 -2.40 -17.60
CA LEU A 135 -8.39 -3.13 -18.68
C LEU A 135 -9.31 -4.20 -18.11
N VAL A 136 -10.60 -4.10 -18.41
CA VAL A 136 -11.59 -5.10 -17.99
C VAL A 136 -11.45 -6.35 -18.85
N LEU A 137 -11.14 -7.47 -18.21
CA LEU A 137 -10.90 -8.76 -18.86
C LEU A 137 -12.15 -9.63 -18.89
N ASP A 138 -12.99 -9.55 -17.85
CA ASP A 138 -14.21 -10.33 -17.73
C ASP A 138 -15.27 -9.57 -16.92
N VAL A 139 -16.53 -9.71 -17.33
CA VAL A 139 -17.68 -9.10 -16.66
C VAL A 139 -18.73 -10.16 -16.44
N LYS A 140 -18.92 -10.53 -15.18
CA LYS A 140 -19.99 -11.40 -14.71
C LYS A 140 -21.10 -10.56 -14.08
N SER A 141 -22.20 -11.21 -13.73
CA SER A 141 -23.34 -10.53 -13.10
C SER A 141 -23.04 -9.95 -11.72
N ASP A 142 -22.07 -10.53 -11.01
CA ASP A 142 -21.72 -10.22 -9.63
C ASP A 142 -20.26 -9.77 -9.47
N PHE A 143 -19.42 -9.94 -10.49
CA PHE A 143 -18.00 -9.66 -10.42
C PHE A 143 -17.44 -9.08 -11.72
N ILE A 144 -16.62 -8.05 -11.60
CA ILE A 144 -15.86 -7.45 -12.69
C ILE A 144 -14.39 -7.73 -12.43
N GLN A 145 -13.68 -8.28 -13.41
CA GLN A 145 -12.26 -8.58 -13.31
C GLN A 145 -11.46 -7.72 -14.30
N GLY A 146 -10.34 -7.17 -13.87
CA GLY A 146 -9.44 -6.42 -14.72
C GLY A 146 -7.97 -6.56 -14.34
N ILE A 147 -7.13 -5.85 -15.11
CA ILE A 147 -5.70 -5.67 -14.83
C ILE A 147 -5.31 -4.20 -14.96
N ILE A 148 -4.42 -3.75 -14.08
CA ILE A 148 -3.84 -2.42 -14.15
C ILE A 148 -2.77 -2.40 -15.26
N LEU A 149 -2.89 -1.45 -16.19
CA LEU A 149 -2.04 -1.32 -17.37
C LEU A 149 -0.81 -0.44 -17.13
N ASN A 150 -0.91 0.58 -16.26
CA ASN A 150 0.10 1.63 -16.11
C ASN A 150 0.93 1.49 -14.83
N ARG A 151 1.25 0.26 -14.44
CA ARG A 151 2.15 -0.03 -13.31
C ARG A 151 3.31 -0.92 -13.75
N PRO A 152 4.28 -0.37 -14.50
CA PRO A 152 5.47 -1.12 -14.87
C PRO A 152 6.26 -1.47 -13.61
N THR A 153 6.82 -2.68 -13.59
CA THR A 153 7.79 -3.08 -12.56
C THR A 153 9.16 -3.23 -13.22
N ASN A 154 10.23 -3.23 -12.41
CA ASN A 154 11.54 -3.66 -12.88
C ASN A 154 11.79 -5.17 -12.64
N ILE A 155 10.75 -5.94 -12.29
CA ILE A 155 10.82 -7.40 -12.15
C ILE A 155 10.79 -8.07 -13.52
N ARG A 156 11.55 -9.17 -13.60
CA ARG A 156 11.57 -10.04 -14.77
C ARG A 156 11.22 -11.46 -14.41
N VAL A 157 10.68 -12.21 -15.38
CA VAL A 157 10.37 -13.63 -15.22
C VAL A 157 11.14 -14.47 -16.22
N MET A 158 11.74 -15.56 -15.73
CA MET A 158 12.33 -16.62 -16.55
C MET A 158 11.35 -17.74 -16.86
N GLU A 159 11.74 -18.63 -17.77
CA GLU A 159 10.98 -19.85 -18.04
C GLU A 159 10.78 -20.66 -16.75
N GLY A 160 9.54 -21.11 -16.51
CA GLY A 160 9.13 -21.78 -15.28
C GLY A 160 8.63 -20.85 -14.16
N MET A 161 8.20 -19.62 -14.49
CA MET A 161 7.63 -18.63 -13.54
C MET A 161 8.53 -18.29 -12.36
N LYS A 162 9.86 -18.30 -12.58
CA LYS A 162 10.80 -17.81 -11.59
C LYS A 162 10.93 -16.31 -11.73
N PHE A 163 10.35 -15.58 -10.78
CA PHE A 163 10.53 -14.15 -10.65
C PHE A 163 11.99 -13.88 -10.26
N LEU A 164 12.61 -12.97 -11.00
CA LEU A 164 13.93 -12.46 -10.73
C LEU A 164 13.75 -11.02 -10.25
N CYS A 165 14.03 -10.79 -8.97
CA CYS A 165 14.23 -9.44 -8.50
C CYS A 165 15.63 -9.00 -8.95
N PRO A 166 15.78 -7.79 -9.49
CA PRO A 166 17.07 -7.13 -9.61
C PRO A 166 17.80 -7.23 -8.26
N GLY A 167 19.06 -7.69 -8.27
CA GLY A 167 19.94 -7.65 -7.10
C GLY A 167 19.88 -8.85 -6.15
N ASN A 168 19.12 -9.90 -6.47
CA ASN A 168 19.05 -11.12 -5.67
C ASN A 168 19.53 -12.35 -6.46
N ALA A 169 20.56 -12.22 -7.29
CA ALA A 169 21.11 -13.33 -8.07
C ALA A 169 21.96 -14.31 -7.21
N GLU A 170 21.62 -14.53 -5.94
CA GLU A 170 22.15 -15.63 -5.14
C GLU A 170 21.47 -16.95 -5.57
N GLY A 171 21.79 -17.40 -6.78
CA GLY A 171 21.07 -18.48 -7.45
C GLY A 171 21.91 -19.25 -8.45
N TYR A 172 22.92 -19.97 -7.93
CA TYR A 172 23.74 -21.01 -8.56
C TYR A 172 24.84 -20.55 -9.53
N GLU A 173 26.02 -20.27 -8.97
CA GLU A 173 27.33 -20.16 -9.64
C GLU A 173 27.78 -21.41 -10.44
N ASN A 174 26.93 -22.42 -10.68
CA ASN A 174 27.34 -23.68 -11.31
C ASN A 174 27.22 -23.72 -12.84
N GLU A 175 26.79 -22.64 -13.50
CA GLU A 175 26.92 -22.49 -14.97
C GLU A 175 27.53 -21.14 -15.34
N ILE A 176 28.58 -20.72 -14.62
CA ILE A 176 29.47 -19.63 -15.05
C ILE A 176 30.31 -20.13 -16.24
N GLU A 177 29.71 -20.18 -17.43
CA GLU A 177 30.42 -19.82 -18.66
C GLU A 177 30.19 -18.33 -18.92
N SER A 178 30.98 -17.51 -18.22
CA SER A 178 31.58 -16.26 -18.72
C SER A 178 30.83 -15.55 -19.86
N CYS A 179 29.75 -14.84 -19.55
CA CYS A 179 29.17 -13.84 -20.45
C CYS A 179 28.62 -12.66 -19.65
N GLY A 180 29.33 -11.53 -19.65
CA GLY A 180 28.77 -10.21 -19.38
C GLY A 180 27.79 -9.78 -20.48
N GLY A 181 26.84 -10.65 -20.80
CA GLY A 181 25.80 -10.48 -21.79
C GLY A 181 24.51 -10.94 -21.15
N TRP A 182 23.67 -9.96 -20.79
CA TRP A 182 22.30 -10.18 -20.36
C TRP A 182 21.65 -11.14 -21.35
N SER A 183 21.21 -12.30 -20.88
CA SER A 183 20.57 -13.27 -21.78
C SER A 183 19.29 -12.60 -22.32
N PRO A 184 19.08 -12.50 -23.65
CA PRO A 184 17.93 -11.84 -24.27
C PRO A 184 16.61 -12.62 -24.11
N GLN A 185 16.40 -13.21 -22.93
CA GLN A 185 15.42 -14.27 -22.69
C GLN A 185 14.52 -14.02 -21.47
N GLN A 186 14.46 -12.81 -20.95
CA GLN A 186 13.61 -12.50 -19.80
C GLN A 186 12.34 -11.75 -20.23
N TRP A 187 11.25 -11.98 -19.51
CA TRP A 187 9.97 -11.31 -19.75
C TRP A 187 9.78 -10.18 -18.73
N LYS A 188 9.51 -8.94 -19.17
CA LYS A 188 9.17 -7.82 -18.26
C LYS A 188 7.77 -8.05 -17.67
N VAL A 189 7.62 -7.73 -16.38
CA VAL A 189 6.36 -7.88 -15.64
C VAL A 189 5.80 -6.51 -15.28
N TRP A 190 4.48 -6.39 -15.37
CA TRP A 190 3.67 -5.28 -14.88
C TRP A 190 2.86 -5.75 -13.69
N PHE A 191 2.57 -4.82 -12.78
CA PHE A 191 1.64 -5.07 -11.69
C PHE A 191 0.21 -5.00 -12.22
N GLY A 192 -0.47 -6.15 -12.28
CA GLY A 192 -1.85 -6.26 -12.75
C GLY A 192 -2.88 -6.00 -11.65
N GLY A 193 -2.49 -6.10 -10.38
CA GLY A 193 -3.33 -5.79 -9.23
C GLY A 193 -2.88 -6.52 -7.97
N GLU A 194 -3.48 -6.17 -6.84
CA GLU A 194 -3.09 -6.71 -5.53
C GLU A 194 -3.53 -8.17 -5.34
N ALA A 195 -4.73 -8.51 -5.80
CA ALA A 195 -5.26 -9.86 -5.66
C ALA A 195 -4.47 -10.83 -6.55
N LEU A 196 -3.94 -11.90 -5.95
CA LEU A 196 -3.05 -12.85 -6.61
C LEU A 196 -1.82 -12.17 -7.26
N GLY A 197 -1.40 -11.03 -6.70
CA GLY A 197 -0.29 -10.22 -7.21
C GLY A 197 1.10 -10.77 -6.84
N LEU A 198 2.11 -9.92 -7.05
CA LEU A 198 3.54 -10.23 -6.87
C LEU A 198 3.90 -10.78 -5.48
N TYR A 199 3.18 -10.35 -4.46
CA TYR A 199 3.42 -10.70 -3.06
C TYR A 199 2.54 -11.86 -2.57
N SER A 200 1.76 -12.48 -3.47
CA SER A 200 0.92 -13.63 -3.12
C SER A 200 1.74 -14.92 -3.08
N ASP A 201 1.38 -15.86 -2.20
CA ASP A 201 1.91 -17.23 -2.20
C ASP A 201 1.63 -17.97 -3.52
N SER A 202 0.61 -17.53 -4.26
CA SER A 202 0.19 -18.11 -5.53
C SER A 202 -0.09 -16.99 -6.56
N PRO A 203 0.95 -16.35 -7.10
CA PRO A 203 0.80 -15.25 -8.03
C PRO A 203 0.15 -15.73 -9.33
N GLN A 204 -0.77 -14.94 -9.87
CA GLN A 204 -1.41 -15.20 -11.16
C GLN A 204 -0.79 -14.30 -12.24
N VAL A 205 -0.27 -14.90 -13.30
CA VAL A 205 0.31 -14.17 -14.44
C VAL A 205 -0.57 -14.30 -15.67
N MET A 206 -0.93 -13.18 -16.27
CA MET A 206 -1.62 -13.10 -17.56
C MET A 206 -0.74 -12.40 -18.58
N CYS A 207 -0.88 -12.75 -19.85
CA CYS A 207 -0.10 -12.17 -20.94
C CYS A 207 -1.04 -11.52 -21.94
N LEU A 208 -0.87 -10.22 -22.20
CA LEU A 208 -1.46 -9.55 -23.36
C LEU A 208 -0.52 -9.66 -24.56
N HIS A 209 -1.05 -9.76 -25.78
CA HIS A 209 -0.28 -9.69 -27.02
C HIS A 209 -1.16 -9.32 -28.22
N SER A 210 -0.53 -8.97 -29.34
CA SER A 210 -1.20 -8.68 -30.63
C SER A 210 -0.90 -9.71 -31.73
N VAL A 211 -0.22 -10.81 -31.39
CA VAL A 211 0.15 -11.88 -32.33
C VAL A 211 -1.09 -12.53 -32.98
N GLN A 212 -1.18 -12.48 -34.31
CA GLN A 212 -2.31 -12.99 -35.11
C GLN A 212 -1.95 -14.27 -35.89
N THR A 213 -1.50 -15.31 -35.19
CA THR A 213 -1.20 -16.61 -35.80
C THR A 213 -2.22 -17.66 -35.39
N ASP A 214 -2.33 -18.74 -36.16
CA ASP A 214 -3.29 -19.82 -35.88
C ASP A 214 -3.09 -20.45 -34.49
N LEU A 215 -1.84 -20.56 -34.01
CA LEU A 215 -1.58 -21.07 -32.66
C LEU A 215 -2.02 -20.04 -31.61
N ALA A 216 -1.66 -18.77 -31.79
CA ALA A 216 -2.06 -17.70 -30.88
C ALA A 216 -3.58 -17.61 -30.74
N SER A 217 -4.33 -17.64 -31.84
CA SER A 217 -5.80 -17.65 -31.81
C SER A 217 -6.40 -18.88 -31.12
N ARG A 218 -5.68 -20.01 -31.05
CA ARG A 218 -6.17 -21.22 -30.35
C ARG A 218 -5.91 -21.21 -28.84
N VAL A 219 -4.85 -20.57 -28.39
CA VAL A 219 -4.44 -20.58 -26.97
C VAL A 219 -4.78 -19.28 -26.24
N SER A 220 -5.23 -18.27 -26.98
CA SER A 220 -5.56 -16.95 -26.46
C SER A 220 -7.04 -16.63 -26.65
N GLU A 221 -7.55 -15.75 -25.79
CA GLU A 221 -8.89 -15.18 -25.89
C GLU A 221 -8.81 -13.73 -26.34
N VAL A 222 -9.77 -13.28 -27.15
CA VAL A 222 -9.84 -11.87 -27.60
C VAL A 222 -10.37 -11.01 -26.45
N VAL A 223 -9.68 -9.92 -26.12
CA VAL A 223 -10.13 -8.91 -25.15
C VAL A 223 -10.64 -7.67 -25.88
N LEU A 224 -9.82 -7.17 -26.81
CA LEU A 224 -10.16 -6.09 -27.74
C LEU A 224 -9.74 -6.49 -29.16
N PRO A 225 -10.27 -5.85 -30.20
CA PRO A 225 -9.70 -5.97 -31.53
C PRO A 225 -8.19 -5.68 -31.48
N SER A 226 -7.38 -6.64 -31.95
CA SER A 226 -5.92 -6.61 -31.91
C SER A 226 -5.23 -6.84 -30.55
N ILE A 227 -5.98 -7.08 -29.48
CA ILE A 227 -5.43 -7.47 -28.17
C ILE A 227 -6.03 -8.81 -27.75
N LEU A 228 -5.17 -9.82 -27.67
CA LEU A 228 -5.48 -11.13 -27.13
C LEU A 228 -4.83 -11.32 -25.77
N MET A 229 -5.45 -12.15 -24.95
CA MET A 229 -4.98 -12.54 -23.63
C MET A 229 -4.72 -14.05 -23.61
N THR A 230 -3.59 -14.46 -23.04
CA THR A 230 -3.23 -15.87 -22.81
C THR A 230 -2.64 -16.05 -21.41
N SER A 231 -2.58 -17.30 -20.96
CA SER A 231 -1.71 -17.71 -19.87
C SER A 231 -0.23 -17.60 -20.25
N PHE A 232 0.65 -17.57 -19.25
CA PHE A 232 2.10 -17.60 -19.47
C PHE A 232 2.56 -18.87 -20.19
N GLU A 233 1.93 -20.01 -19.93
CA GLU A 233 2.18 -21.27 -20.65
C GLU A 233 1.83 -21.13 -22.13
N GLY A 234 0.71 -20.49 -22.46
CA GLY A 234 0.32 -20.21 -23.84
C GLY A 234 1.30 -19.25 -24.53
N ALA A 235 1.74 -18.19 -23.87
CA ALA A 235 2.77 -17.30 -24.39
C ALA A 235 4.09 -18.05 -24.66
N CYS A 236 4.53 -18.89 -23.73
CA CYS A 236 5.70 -19.75 -23.92
C CYS A 236 5.53 -20.70 -25.12
N ALA A 237 4.34 -21.26 -25.32
CA ALA A 237 4.06 -22.15 -26.44
C ALA A 237 4.18 -21.42 -27.80
N ILE A 238 3.64 -20.20 -27.89
CA ILE A 238 3.72 -19.37 -29.10
C ILE A 238 5.19 -19.01 -29.41
N VAL A 239 5.97 -18.61 -28.39
CA VAL A 239 7.39 -18.30 -28.56
C VAL A 239 8.21 -19.52 -28.95
N LYS A 240 7.97 -20.68 -28.32
CA LYS A 240 8.65 -21.94 -28.67
C LYS A 240 8.35 -22.42 -30.09
N ALA A 241 7.16 -22.11 -30.61
CA ALA A 241 6.80 -22.38 -32.00
C ALA A 241 7.51 -21.45 -32.99
N GLY A 242 8.19 -20.40 -32.52
CA GLY A 242 8.83 -19.39 -33.38
C GLY A 242 7.84 -18.43 -34.03
N GLU A 243 6.61 -18.37 -33.52
CA GLU A 243 5.54 -17.52 -34.06
C GLU A 243 5.55 -16.11 -33.47
N ALA A 244 6.21 -15.92 -32.33
CA ALA A 244 6.39 -14.63 -31.67
C ALA A 244 7.71 -14.60 -30.88
N LYS A 245 8.14 -13.40 -30.52
CA LYS A 245 9.23 -13.14 -29.57
C LYS A 245 8.67 -12.87 -28.19
N LYS A 246 9.52 -12.95 -27.16
CA LYS A 246 9.13 -12.60 -25.78
C LYS A 246 8.71 -11.13 -25.64
N SER A 247 9.35 -10.24 -26.41
CA SER A 247 8.99 -8.82 -26.51
C SER A 247 7.57 -8.58 -27.04
N ASP A 248 6.93 -9.56 -27.66
CA ASP A 248 5.59 -9.39 -28.25
C ASP A 248 4.48 -9.54 -27.20
N PHE A 249 4.82 -9.82 -25.93
CA PHE A 249 3.85 -9.97 -24.85
C PHE A 249 4.14 -9.06 -23.66
N TRP A 250 3.07 -8.64 -22.99
CA TRP A 250 3.09 -7.90 -21.73
C TRP A 250 2.55 -8.79 -20.62
N LEU A 251 3.38 -9.09 -19.62
CA LEU A 251 3.01 -9.96 -18.52
C LEU A 251 2.48 -9.12 -17.37
N PHE A 252 1.29 -9.42 -16.88
CA PHE A 252 0.68 -8.78 -15.73
C PHE A 252 0.59 -9.79 -14.59
N CYS A 253 1.14 -9.45 -13.43
CA CYS A 253 1.04 -10.26 -12.22
C CYS A 253 -0.03 -9.69 -11.29
N GLY A 254 -1.01 -10.51 -10.95
CA GLY A 254 -2.19 -10.13 -10.18
C GLY A 254 -3.33 -9.58 -11.01
N ILE A 255 -4.48 -9.45 -10.37
CA ILE A 255 -5.72 -8.91 -10.90
C ILE A 255 -6.27 -7.85 -9.97
N CYS A 256 -7.09 -6.96 -10.52
CA CYS A 256 -8.05 -6.18 -9.75
C CYS A 256 -9.45 -6.71 -10.02
N GLY A 257 -10.34 -6.53 -9.05
CA GLY A 257 -11.72 -6.94 -9.25
C GLY A 257 -12.67 -6.32 -8.25
N TRP A 258 -13.92 -6.22 -8.67
CA TRP A 258 -14.99 -5.59 -7.92
C TRP A 258 -16.20 -6.51 -7.88
N GLU A 259 -16.91 -6.50 -6.76
CA GLU A 259 -18.32 -6.85 -6.79
C GLU A 259 -19.05 -5.81 -7.65
N SER A 260 -19.87 -6.24 -8.61
CA SER A 260 -20.51 -5.34 -9.58
C SER A 260 -21.30 -4.20 -8.90
N SER A 261 -22.02 -4.48 -7.82
CA SER A 261 -22.76 -3.46 -7.06
C SER A 261 -21.86 -2.43 -6.39
N SER A 262 -20.70 -2.85 -5.88
CA SER A 262 -19.73 -1.95 -5.26
C SER A 262 -19.07 -1.06 -6.31
N PHE A 263 -18.68 -1.61 -7.46
CA PHE A 263 -18.15 -0.84 -8.59
C PHE A 263 -19.10 0.28 -9.04
N TYR A 264 -20.38 -0.05 -9.26
CA TYR A 264 -21.37 0.94 -9.69
C TYR A 264 -21.65 2.00 -8.62
N ARG A 265 -21.58 1.64 -7.34
CA ARG A 265 -21.69 2.60 -6.23
C ARG A 265 -20.51 3.58 -6.25
N GLU A 266 -19.28 3.06 -6.28
CA GLU A 266 -18.05 3.86 -6.34
C GLU A 266 -18.03 4.78 -7.59
N MET A 267 -18.52 4.28 -8.73
CA MET A 267 -18.60 5.05 -9.97
C MET A 267 -19.65 6.17 -9.91
N HIS A 268 -20.87 5.88 -9.42
CA HIS A 268 -21.99 6.83 -9.50
C HIS A 268 -22.12 7.76 -8.28
N GLU A 269 -21.89 7.24 -7.08
CA GLU A 269 -22.09 7.97 -5.83
C GLU A 269 -20.81 8.71 -5.42
N GLU A 270 -19.66 8.08 -5.62
CA GLU A 270 -18.35 8.60 -5.17
C GLU A 270 -17.57 9.24 -6.33
N GLY A 271 -17.89 8.89 -7.58
CA GLY A 271 -17.24 9.46 -8.77
C GLY A 271 -15.79 8.99 -8.97
N LEU A 272 -15.42 7.86 -8.36
CA LEU A 272 -14.03 7.36 -8.33
C LEU A 272 -13.58 6.68 -9.62
N TRP A 273 -14.52 6.32 -10.50
CA TRP A 273 -14.23 5.57 -11.73
C TRP A 273 -14.88 6.22 -12.95
N ARG A 274 -14.19 6.18 -14.08
CA ARG A 274 -14.75 6.51 -15.40
C ARG A 274 -14.49 5.37 -16.38
N ILE A 275 -15.49 5.05 -17.19
CA ILE A 275 -15.36 4.01 -18.21
C ILE A 275 -15.04 4.65 -19.55
N VAL A 276 -13.87 4.31 -20.06
CA VAL A 276 -13.37 4.75 -21.35
C VAL A 276 -13.42 3.58 -22.33
N SER A 277 -13.88 3.87 -23.54
CA SER A 277 -13.67 2.99 -24.69
C SER A 277 -12.46 3.48 -25.45
N SER A 278 -11.58 2.57 -25.86
CA SER A 278 -10.40 2.86 -26.67
C SER A 278 -10.13 1.73 -27.68
N ASP A 279 -9.41 2.02 -28.75
CA ASP A 279 -8.92 0.96 -29.64
C ASP A 279 -7.70 0.23 -29.05
N GLY A 280 -7.50 -1.00 -29.52
CA GLY A 280 -6.34 -1.79 -29.11
C GLY A 280 -5.01 -1.15 -29.49
N GLY A 281 -4.97 -0.31 -30.54
CA GLY A 281 -3.76 0.39 -30.96
C GLY A 281 -3.30 1.40 -29.91
N THR A 282 -4.22 2.22 -29.37
CA THR A 282 -3.90 3.19 -28.30
C THR A 282 -3.34 2.49 -27.06
N ILE A 283 -3.99 1.42 -26.60
CA ILE A 283 -3.51 0.68 -25.42
C ILE A 283 -2.12 0.07 -25.66
N LEU A 284 -1.89 -0.50 -26.84
CA LEU A 284 -0.60 -1.10 -27.19
C LEU A 284 0.50 -0.05 -27.35
N GLU A 285 0.19 1.15 -27.87
CA GLU A 285 1.13 2.27 -27.96
C GLU A 285 1.61 2.67 -26.55
N GLU A 286 0.69 2.86 -25.61
CA GLU A 286 1.02 3.18 -24.22
C GLU A 286 1.85 2.11 -23.53
N LEU A 287 1.47 0.84 -23.71
CA LEU A 287 2.23 -0.28 -23.16
C LEU A 287 3.62 -0.41 -23.80
N ASN A 288 3.82 0.09 -25.02
CA ASN A 288 5.15 0.16 -25.64
C ASN A 288 5.97 1.33 -25.09
N LEU A 289 5.36 2.50 -24.85
CA LEU A 289 6.05 3.65 -24.24
C LEU A 289 6.63 3.27 -22.86
N GLN A 290 5.87 2.55 -22.04
CA GLN A 290 6.34 2.04 -20.73
C GLN A 290 7.44 0.96 -20.82
N ARG A 291 7.70 0.41 -22.01
CA ARG A 291 8.73 -0.61 -22.24
C ARG A 291 10.07 0.01 -22.67
N CYS A 292 10.06 1.20 -23.26
CA CYS A 292 11.22 1.82 -23.96
C CYS A 292 12.51 1.95 -23.14
N GLU A 293 12.43 1.89 -21.81
CA GLU A 293 13.55 1.88 -20.87
C GLU A 293 14.68 0.88 -21.20
N GLU A 294 14.35 -0.29 -21.75
CA GLU A 294 15.28 -1.43 -21.74
C GLU A 294 15.97 -1.72 -23.07
N GLU A 295 15.30 -1.47 -24.22
CA GLU A 295 15.95 -1.70 -25.52
C GLU A 295 17.03 -0.63 -25.80
N GLU A 296 16.91 0.53 -25.15
CA GLU A 296 17.80 1.67 -25.30
C GLU A 296 18.81 1.83 -24.17
N GLU A 297 18.98 0.91 -23.21
CA GLU A 297 19.99 1.06 -22.12
C GLU A 297 21.44 1.31 -22.63
N ARG A 298 21.74 0.99 -23.91
CA ARG A 298 23.00 1.34 -24.60
C ARG A 298 23.06 2.76 -25.19
N THR A 299 21.96 3.50 -25.17
CA THR A 299 21.74 4.87 -25.67
C THR A 299 21.00 5.77 -24.66
N ALA A 300 20.46 5.21 -23.58
CA ALA A 300 19.58 5.85 -22.59
C ALA A 300 20.30 6.75 -21.59
N GLU A 301 21.65 6.76 -21.59
CA GLU A 301 22.43 7.69 -20.77
C GLU A 301 22.15 9.18 -21.11
N GLU A 302 21.50 9.49 -22.24
CA GLU A 302 21.21 10.88 -22.63
C GLU A 302 19.71 11.28 -22.70
N ILE A 303 18.75 10.34 -22.80
CA ILE A 303 17.32 10.66 -23.02
C ILE A 303 16.37 9.57 -22.48
N CYS A 304 16.58 9.04 -21.27
CA CYS A 304 15.53 8.20 -20.67
C CYS A 304 14.33 9.08 -20.27
N ASP A 305 13.16 8.77 -20.82
CA ASP A 305 11.91 9.44 -20.46
C ASP A 305 11.49 9.00 -19.05
N VAL A 306 11.17 9.98 -18.20
CA VAL A 306 10.80 9.78 -16.78
C VAL A 306 9.59 8.84 -16.65
N ASP A 307 8.80 8.71 -17.71
CA ASP A 307 7.58 7.93 -17.77
C ASP A 307 7.76 6.41 -17.81
N SER A 308 8.98 5.96 -18.11
CA SER A 308 9.30 4.53 -18.08
C SER A 308 9.63 4.01 -16.68
N ASP A 309 10.07 4.89 -15.78
CA ASP A 309 10.49 4.50 -14.43
C ASP A 309 9.30 4.02 -13.61
N SER A 310 9.42 2.79 -13.09
CA SER A 310 8.45 2.18 -12.18
C SER A 310 8.00 3.11 -11.05
N ARG A 311 8.89 3.97 -10.56
CA ARG A 311 8.65 4.94 -9.47
C ARG A 311 7.74 6.09 -9.88
N ASN A 312 7.65 6.42 -11.17
CA ASN A 312 6.68 7.40 -11.67
C ASN A 312 5.23 6.85 -11.67
N ALA A 313 5.09 5.53 -11.47
CA ALA A 313 3.81 4.84 -11.33
C ALA A 313 2.85 5.03 -12.51
N GLY A 314 3.34 5.34 -13.71
CA GLY A 314 2.52 5.53 -14.91
C GLY A 314 1.49 6.66 -14.80
N ILE A 315 1.78 7.71 -14.02
CA ILE A 315 0.93 8.91 -13.89
C ILE A 315 0.77 9.60 -15.24
N HIS A 316 1.84 9.72 -16.03
CA HIS A 316 1.76 10.36 -17.35
C HIS A 316 0.82 9.64 -18.31
N THR A 317 0.86 8.31 -18.36
CA THR A 317 -0.09 7.51 -19.17
C THR A 317 -1.55 7.81 -18.78
N TRP A 318 -1.80 7.99 -17.48
CA TRP A 318 -3.13 8.38 -16.99
C TRP A 318 -3.52 9.80 -17.45
N GLU A 319 -2.62 10.76 -17.33
CA GLU A 319 -2.85 12.15 -17.75
C GLU A 319 -3.11 12.25 -19.26
N MET A 320 -2.37 11.49 -20.06
CA MET A 320 -2.55 11.41 -21.50
C MET A 320 -3.93 10.83 -21.85
N LEU A 321 -4.36 9.74 -21.22
CA LEU A 321 -5.72 9.21 -21.47
C LEU A 321 -6.82 10.19 -21.00
N MET A 322 -6.59 10.92 -19.91
CA MET A 322 -7.50 11.98 -19.47
C MET A 322 -7.59 13.13 -20.48
N ASP A 323 -6.47 13.51 -21.11
CA ASP A 323 -6.46 14.49 -22.21
C ASP A 323 -7.23 13.98 -23.43
N MET A 324 -7.03 12.71 -23.82
CA MET A 324 -7.74 12.10 -24.96
C MET A 324 -9.26 12.09 -24.79
N ILE A 325 -9.77 11.98 -23.57
CA ILE A 325 -11.21 12.06 -23.28
C ILE A 325 -11.72 13.48 -22.99
N GLY A 326 -10.87 14.50 -23.17
CA GLY A 326 -11.22 15.91 -23.02
C GLY A 326 -11.30 16.39 -21.56
N ARG A 327 -10.56 15.76 -20.65
CA ARG A 327 -10.54 16.06 -19.20
C ARG A 327 -9.17 16.49 -18.69
N THR A 328 -8.38 17.15 -19.53
CA THR A 328 -7.06 17.70 -19.18
C THR A 328 -7.09 18.58 -17.93
N ALA A 329 -8.15 19.37 -17.73
CA ALA A 329 -8.29 20.23 -16.56
C ALA A 329 -8.37 19.44 -15.24
N GLU A 330 -9.14 18.34 -15.19
CA GLU A 330 -9.22 17.46 -14.01
C GLU A 330 -7.85 16.81 -13.73
N ALA A 331 -7.10 16.44 -14.78
CA ALA A 331 -5.76 15.88 -14.63
C ALA A 331 -4.79 16.90 -14.00
N CYS A 332 -4.71 18.12 -14.56
CA CYS A 332 -3.83 19.18 -14.07
C CYS A 332 -4.17 19.64 -12.64
N GLU A 333 -5.45 19.61 -12.24
CA GLU A 333 -5.84 19.97 -10.86
C GLU A 333 -5.30 19.01 -9.80
N SER A 334 -4.97 17.77 -10.20
CA SER A 334 -4.48 16.71 -9.32
C SER A 334 -2.97 16.51 -9.37
N GLU A 335 -2.25 17.28 -10.20
CA GLU A 335 -0.81 17.17 -10.40
C GLU A 335 -0.03 17.44 -9.10
N GLU A 336 0.92 16.55 -8.78
CA GLU A 336 1.71 16.59 -7.52
C GLU A 336 0.85 16.65 -6.24
N SER A 337 -0.39 16.14 -6.31
CA SER A 337 -1.24 16.03 -5.13
C SER A 337 -0.62 15.11 -4.07
N PHE A 338 -1.07 15.23 -2.82
CA PHE A 338 -0.64 14.33 -1.74
C PHE A 338 -0.76 12.85 -2.14
N GLY A 339 -1.88 12.47 -2.77
CA GLY A 339 -2.06 11.10 -3.22
C GLY A 339 -1.10 10.69 -4.34
N ASP A 340 -0.69 11.60 -5.23
CA ASP A 340 0.32 11.29 -6.26
C ASP A 340 1.67 11.02 -5.63
N LEU A 341 2.05 11.82 -4.61
CA LEU A 341 3.28 11.62 -3.86
C LEU A 341 3.25 10.27 -3.10
N MET A 342 2.11 9.93 -2.50
CA MET A 342 1.88 8.62 -1.86
C MET A 342 1.96 7.46 -2.88
N LEU A 343 1.39 7.63 -4.07
CA LEU A 343 1.45 6.66 -5.16
C LEU A 343 2.89 6.44 -5.65
N ARG A 344 3.69 7.50 -5.81
CA ARG A 344 5.11 7.39 -6.20
C ARG A 344 5.94 6.69 -5.13
N GLU A 345 5.70 6.98 -3.85
CA GLU A 345 6.37 6.29 -2.75
C GLU A 345 5.95 4.81 -2.67
N TRP A 346 4.66 4.52 -2.89
CA TRP A 346 4.17 3.15 -3.01
C TRP A 346 4.83 2.43 -4.17
N ALA A 347 4.89 3.03 -5.35
CA ALA A 347 5.54 2.43 -6.51
C ALA A 347 7.03 2.22 -6.30
N THR A 348 7.70 3.16 -5.62
CA THR A 348 9.11 3.02 -5.23
C THR A 348 9.33 1.85 -4.29
N GLY A 349 8.43 1.61 -3.32
CA GLY A 349 8.55 0.47 -2.40
C GLY A 349 8.07 -0.87 -2.98
N ALA A 350 7.09 -0.84 -3.89
CA ALA A 350 6.35 -2.03 -4.31
C ALA A 350 6.65 -2.49 -5.75
N LEU A 351 7.15 -1.61 -6.62
CA LEU A 351 7.37 -1.89 -8.04
C LEU A 351 8.84 -1.74 -8.47
N SER A 352 9.64 -1.03 -7.68
CA SER A 352 11.05 -0.78 -7.92
C SER A 352 11.92 -1.57 -6.92
N PHE A 353 12.67 -2.53 -7.43
CA PHE A 353 13.59 -3.36 -6.66
C PHE A 353 15.04 -2.94 -6.97
N SER A 354 15.81 -2.54 -5.97
CA SER A 354 17.20 -2.12 -6.18
C SER A 354 18.13 -3.31 -6.44
N LEU A 355 19.14 -3.11 -7.29
CA LEU A 355 20.14 -4.10 -7.70
C LEU A 355 21.26 -4.34 -6.65
N ASP A 356 21.31 -3.57 -5.56
CA ASP A 356 22.44 -3.62 -4.63
C ASP A 356 22.45 -4.90 -3.76
N GLU A 357 23.15 -5.91 -4.29
CA GLU A 357 23.40 -7.26 -3.75
C GLU A 357 24.09 -7.29 -2.36
N CYS A 358 24.53 -6.17 -1.79
CA CYS A 358 25.31 -6.19 -0.55
C CYS A 358 24.49 -6.03 0.74
N HIS A 359 23.25 -5.56 0.69
CA HIS A 359 22.52 -5.19 1.92
C HIS A 359 21.04 -5.60 1.98
N SER A 360 20.41 -5.97 0.87
CA SER A 360 18.97 -6.32 0.86
C SER A 360 18.72 -7.80 1.18
N SER A 361 19.27 -8.30 2.30
CA SER A 361 18.83 -9.57 2.87
C SER A 361 17.51 -9.35 3.63
N MET A 362 16.41 -9.09 2.92
CA MET A 362 15.13 -9.47 3.48
C MET A 362 15.12 -11.02 3.49
N ILE A 363 15.18 -11.60 4.70
CA ILE A 363 15.02 -13.03 5.01
C ILE A 363 16.33 -13.86 4.96
N THR A 364 17.18 -13.81 6.00
CA THR A 364 17.34 -14.87 7.06
C THR A 364 18.66 -14.85 7.84
N GLU A 365 19.78 -14.28 7.38
CA GLU A 365 21.02 -14.26 8.17
C GLU A 365 21.85 -12.97 7.94
N TRP A 366 22.10 -12.22 9.01
CA TRP A 366 22.79 -10.92 8.98
C TRP A 366 24.31 -11.11 8.96
N PRO A 367 25.07 -10.51 8.02
CA PRO A 367 26.52 -10.46 8.09
C PRO A 367 27.00 -9.31 8.99
N THR A 368 27.97 -9.60 9.87
CA THR A 368 28.73 -8.60 10.63
C THR A 368 29.51 -7.68 9.70
N ILE A 369 29.01 -6.45 9.49
CA ILE A 369 29.68 -5.41 8.72
C ILE A 369 30.94 -4.96 9.47
N SER A 370 32.12 -5.29 8.96
CA SER A 370 33.39 -4.68 9.37
C SER A 370 33.60 -3.40 8.55
N CYS A 371 33.27 -2.26 9.15
CA CYS A 371 33.52 -0.93 8.59
C CYS A 371 35.00 -0.57 8.71
N ASP A 372 35.79 -0.91 7.69
CA ASP A 372 37.17 -0.45 7.50
C ASP A 372 37.38 -0.14 6.01
N GLN A 373 36.75 0.94 5.51
CA GLN A 373 37.06 1.51 4.19
C GLN A 373 37.24 3.02 4.30
N ASN A 374 38.49 3.46 4.06
CA ASN A 374 38.84 4.84 3.81
C ASN A 374 38.29 5.22 2.43
N ILE A 375 37.22 6.01 2.40
CA ILE A 375 36.65 6.59 1.18
C ILE A 375 37.19 8.02 1.10
N ASP A 376 37.98 8.31 0.06
CA ASP A 376 38.48 9.65 -0.24
C ASP A 376 37.34 10.52 -0.79
N ASP A 377 37.14 11.71 -0.20
CA ASP A 377 36.03 12.67 -0.37
C ASP A 377 36.01 13.44 -1.73
N GLU A 378 35.93 12.76 -2.89
CA GLU A 378 35.73 13.46 -4.18
C GLU A 378 34.43 13.03 -4.89
N TYR A 379 33.44 13.94 -4.87
CA TYR A 379 32.19 13.97 -5.66
C TYR A 379 31.24 12.77 -5.47
N ASN A 380 30.43 12.80 -4.40
CA ASN A 380 29.21 12.01 -4.30
C ASN A 380 28.12 12.65 -5.18
N ASP A 381 28.08 12.28 -6.44
CA ASP A 381 26.86 12.36 -7.24
C ASP A 381 25.93 11.25 -6.72
N PHE A 382 24.82 11.61 -6.08
CA PHE A 382 23.88 10.67 -5.50
C PHE A 382 23.19 9.91 -6.63
N ASP A 383 23.63 8.67 -6.88
CA ASP A 383 23.08 7.81 -7.92
C ASP A 383 21.70 7.30 -7.49
N VAL A 384 20.66 7.98 -7.96
CA VAL A 384 19.24 7.69 -7.71
C VAL A 384 18.85 6.26 -8.15
N ALA A 385 19.62 5.61 -9.03
CA ALA A 385 19.39 4.23 -9.44
C ALA A 385 19.79 3.19 -8.37
N ARG A 386 20.57 3.60 -7.35
CA ARG A 386 21.03 2.73 -6.26
C ARG A 386 20.19 2.83 -4.98
N TYR A 387 19.14 3.65 -5.01
CA TYR A 387 18.30 3.86 -3.84
C TYR A 387 17.43 2.62 -3.56
N ASP A 388 17.74 1.88 -2.49
CA ASP A 388 16.86 0.84 -1.93
C ASP A 388 16.13 1.35 -0.68
N PRO A 389 14.79 1.50 -0.74
CA PRO A 389 13.96 1.78 0.42
C PRO A 389 14.20 0.88 1.64
N ALA A 390 14.46 -0.41 1.42
CA ALA A 390 14.64 -1.37 2.50
C ALA A 390 15.98 -1.18 3.22
N THR A 391 17.02 -0.79 2.48
CA THR A 391 18.36 -0.55 3.03
C THR A 391 18.41 0.73 3.89
N SER A 392 17.54 1.71 3.63
CA SER A 392 17.43 2.93 4.45
C SER A 392 16.92 2.69 5.88
N MET A 393 16.45 1.48 6.21
CA MET A 393 15.92 1.13 7.54
C MET A 393 16.94 0.44 8.47
N ALA A 394 18.18 0.24 8.02
CA ALA A 394 19.20 -0.48 8.78
C ALA A 394 19.47 0.16 10.16
N VAL A 395 19.16 -0.58 11.22
CA VAL A 395 19.32 -0.17 12.62
C VAL A 395 20.80 -0.01 12.96
N THR A 396 21.15 1.10 13.58
CA THR A 396 22.52 1.32 14.10
C THR A 396 22.86 0.29 15.18
N SER A 397 24.06 -0.31 15.11
CA SER A 397 24.56 -1.40 15.99
C SER A 397 24.50 -1.15 17.51
N ARG A 398 24.16 0.07 17.94
CA ARG A 398 23.94 0.43 19.35
C ARG A 398 22.73 -0.25 19.98
N VAL A 399 21.70 -0.57 19.18
CA VAL A 399 20.45 -1.16 19.70
C VAL A 399 20.68 -2.55 20.29
N ASP A 400 21.59 -3.35 19.71
CA ASP A 400 21.88 -4.72 20.16
C ASP A 400 22.42 -4.78 21.60
N THR A 401 23.24 -3.82 22.01
CA THR A 401 23.82 -3.83 23.36
C THR A 401 22.76 -3.50 24.42
N LEU A 402 21.83 -2.60 24.13
CA LEU A 402 20.72 -2.27 25.03
C LEU A 402 19.67 -3.39 25.07
N LEU A 403 19.36 -3.99 23.92
CA LEU A 403 18.48 -5.14 23.82
C LEU A 403 19.07 -6.33 24.57
N GLN A 404 20.35 -6.66 24.41
CA GLN A 404 20.98 -7.78 25.13
C GLN A 404 20.91 -7.62 26.65
N ASN A 405 21.12 -6.42 27.18
CA ASN A 405 21.04 -6.17 28.62
C ASN A 405 19.60 -6.31 29.15
N ARG A 406 18.60 -5.84 28.39
CA ARG A 406 17.17 -5.96 28.78
C ARG A 406 16.58 -7.35 28.52
N MET A 407 17.07 -8.08 27.54
CA MET A 407 16.61 -9.44 27.22
C MET A 407 16.89 -10.44 28.34
N SER A 408 17.69 -10.08 29.36
CA SER A 408 17.83 -10.90 30.57
C SER A 408 16.50 -11.13 31.31
N THR A 409 15.49 -10.26 31.16
CA THR A 409 14.18 -10.40 31.81
C THR A 409 13.07 -10.95 30.89
N ASN A 410 13.36 -11.26 29.62
CA ASN A 410 12.42 -11.82 28.62
C ASN A 410 11.07 -11.08 28.44
N SER A 411 10.89 -9.89 28.99
CA SER A 411 9.63 -9.15 28.93
C SER A 411 9.88 -7.67 28.69
N ALA A 412 9.25 -7.13 27.65
CA ALA A 412 9.20 -5.71 27.31
C ALA A 412 8.13 -4.94 28.10
N ALA A 413 7.30 -5.61 28.90
CA ALA A 413 6.22 -4.98 29.66
C ALA A 413 6.73 -3.83 30.54
N GLY A 414 6.03 -2.71 30.51
CA GLY A 414 6.43 -1.47 31.18
C GLY A 414 7.47 -0.63 30.44
N THR A 415 7.89 -1.05 29.24
CA THR A 415 8.78 -0.26 28.39
C THR A 415 7.97 0.72 27.53
N LEU A 416 8.41 1.98 27.51
CA LEU A 416 7.97 2.94 26.51
C LEU A 416 8.87 2.80 25.28
N ILE A 417 8.25 2.68 24.12
CA ILE A 417 8.91 2.70 22.82
C ILE A 417 8.35 3.86 22.00
N ARG A 418 9.12 4.29 21.00
CA ARG A 418 8.70 5.29 20.03
C ARG A 418 8.86 4.74 18.62
N ALA A 419 8.04 5.19 17.70
CA ALA A 419 8.23 4.88 16.29
C ALA A 419 9.60 5.34 15.77
N SER A 420 10.09 4.65 14.74
CA SER A 420 11.38 4.90 14.11
C SER A 420 11.60 6.37 13.74
N SER A 421 12.83 6.84 13.96
CA SER A 421 13.30 8.13 13.46
C SER A 421 14.02 8.04 12.10
N ALA A 422 13.91 6.89 11.42
CA ALA A 422 14.44 6.70 10.07
C ALA A 422 13.93 7.78 9.10
N ARG A 423 14.79 8.13 8.11
CA ARG A 423 14.48 9.17 7.12
C ARG A 423 13.23 8.85 6.31
N ARG A 424 13.11 7.59 5.90
CA ARG A 424 11.88 7.04 5.35
C ARG A 424 11.15 6.31 6.47
N SER A 425 9.98 6.81 6.83
CA SER A 425 9.17 6.17 7.86
C SER A 425 8.71 4.79 7.38
N PRO A 426 8.85 3.73 8.20
CA PRO A 426 8.27 2.43 7.87
C PRO A 426 6.75 2.45 7.83
N PHE A 427 6.13 3.48 8.45
CA PHE A 427 4.70 3.66 8.56
C PHE A 427 4.15 4.68 7.55
N LEU A 428 4.92 5.04 6.52
CA LEU A 428 4.46 5.99 5.51
C LEU A 428 3.27 5.42 4.73
N LEU A 429 3.41 4.22 4.19
CA LEU A 429 2.44 3.62 3.25
C LEU A 429 1.39 2.75 3.94
N SER A 430 1.66 2.29 5.16
CA SER A 430 0.73 1.48 5.95
C SER A 430 0.83 1.90 7.40
N ASP A 431 -0.23 1.65 8.17
CA ASP A 431 -0.20 1.81 9.62
C ASP A 431 0.22 3.24 10.04
N GLN A 432 -0.24 4.27 9.33
CA GLN A 432 0.17 5.67 9.53
C GLN A 432 -0.05 6.16 10.97
N GLY A 433 -1.01 5.58 11.69
CA GLY A 433 -1.21 5.81 13.13
C GLY A 433 0.00 5.45 14.01
N TYR A 434 0.96 4.66 13.51
CA TYR A 434 2.21 4.40 14.22
C TYR A 434 3.32 5.39 13.85
N HIS A 435 3.24 6.15 12.75
CA HIS A 435 4.23 7.18 12.45
C HIS A 435 4.33 8.18 13.60
N LYS A 436 5.54 8.42 14.10
CA LYS A 436 5.81 9.25 15.30
C LYS A 436 4.96 8.90 16.54
N SER A 437 4.51 7.65 16.66
CA SER A 437 3.75 7.18 17.83
C SER A 437 4.65 6.95 19.06
N LEU A 438 4.03 7.02 20.23
CA LEU A 438 4.61 6.63 21.52
C LEU A 438 3.80 5.50 22.10
N VAL A 439 4.39 4.31 22.22
CA VAL A 439 3.70 3.09 22.64
C VAL A 439 4.21 2.62 23.99
N LEU A 440 3.31 2.43 24.96
CA LEU A 440 3.63 1.77 26.22
C LEU A 440 3.26 0.29 26.14
N ILE A 441 4.24 -0.60 26.33
CA ILE A 441 3.98 -2.04 26.37
C ILE A 441 3.34 -2.41 27.71
N LEU A 442 2.11 -2.88 27.67
CA LEU A 442 1.33 -3.27 28.85
C LEU A 442 1.59 -4.71 29.26
N ARG A 443 1.66 -5.61 28.27
CA ARG A 443 1.88 -7.04 28.46
C ARG A 443 2.88 -7.53 27.43
N ASP A 444 3.75 -8.44 27.84
CA ASP A 444 4.68 -9.09 26.91
C ASP A 444 4.94 -10.51 27.41
N ASP A 445 4.30 -11.48 26.75
CA ASP A 445 4.34 -12.90 27.09
C ASP A 445 4.86 -13.75 25.90
N ASN A 446 4.62 -15.06 25.90
CA ASN A 446 5.15 -15.94 24.84
C ASN A 446 4.27 -16.01 23.59
N GLU A 447 3.07 -15.42 23.62
CA GLU A 447 2.08 -15.47 22.54
C GLU A 447 1.99 -14.13 21.83
N CYS A 448 2.00 -13.02 22.57
CA CYS A 448 1.99 -11.69 21.99
C CYS A 448 2.67 -10.63 22.87
N SER A 449 2.87 -9.46 22.27
CA SER A 449 3.08 -8.21 22.98
C SER A 449 1.82 -7.36 22.85
N GLU A 450 1.37 -6.75 23.93
CA GLU A 450 0.25 -5.80 23.93
C GLU A 450 0.76 -4.43 24.37
N GLY A 451 0.38 -3.40 23.63
CA GLY A 451 0.77 -2.03 23.91
C GLY A 451 -0.36 -1.04 23.67
N VAL A 452 -0.16 0.18 24.16
CA VAL A 452 -1.09 1.28 23.92
C VAL A 452 -0.37 2.51 23.39
N ILE A 453 -0.91 3.10 22.33
CA ILE A 453 -0.48 4.40 21.81
C ILE A 453 -0.93 5.51 22.78
N LEU A 454 -0.02 6.42 23.12
CA LEU A 454 -0.22 7.43 24.17
C LEU A 454 -0.45 8.85 23.64
N ASN A 455 -0.14 9.12 22.37
CA ASN A 455 -0.04 10.47 21.84
C ASN A 455 -1.12 10.86 20.82
N HIS A 456 -2.09 9.97 20.56
CA HIS A 456 -3.24 10.22 19.70
C HIS A 456 -4.49 10.49 20.53
N VAL A 457 -4.94 11.74 20.56
CA VAL A 457 -6.14 12.16 21.29
C VAL A 457 -7.37 12.09 20.38
N THR A 458 -8.50 11.66 20.93
CA THR A 458 -9.79 11.58 20.21
C THR A 458 -10.66 12.82 20.46
N ASP A 459 -11.70 13.00 19.65
CA ASP A 459 -12.72 14.06 19.78
C ASP A 459 -13.68 13.88 20.97
N SER A 460 -13.77 12.65 21.47
CA SER A 460 -14.75 12.26 22.45
C SER A 460 -14.14 12.20 23.86
N PRO A 461 -14.54 13.06 24.80
CA PRO A 461 -14.10 12.94 26.19
C PRO A 461 -14.82 11.77 26.89
N TYR A 462 -14.12 11.11 27.82
CA TYR A 462 -14.72 10.12 28.70
C TYR A 462 -15.27 10.79 29.95
N ARG A 463 -16.53 10.52 30.27
CA ARG A 463 -17.20 11.08 31.45
C ARG A 463 -17.26 10.05 32.57
N LEU A 464 -16.46 10.26 33.62
CA LEU A 464 -16.52 9.48 34.86
C LEU A 464 -17.63 10.01 35.77
N ASP A 465 -18.54 9.12 36.16
CA ASP A 465 -19.50 9.39 37.23
C ASP A 465 -18.82 9.19 38.59
N LEU A 466 -18.63 10.29 39.33
CA LEU A 466 -18.03 10.27 40.66
C LEU A 466 -19.08 10.05 41.77
N GLY A 467 -20.35 9.90 41.41
CA GLY A 467 -21.50 9.89 42.31
C GLY A 467 -21.90 11.29 42.79
N ASN A 468 -23.10 11.40 43.38
CA ASN A 468 -23.68 12.66 43.87
C ASN A 468 -23.77 13.76 42.78
N ASP A 469 -24.16 13.39 41.55
CA ASP A 469 -24.26 14.29 40.39
C ASP A 469 -22.94 15.00 40.02
N ARG A 470 -21.78 14.47 40.46
CA ARG A 470 -20.46 14.97 40.09
C ARG A 470 -19.92 14.15 38.93
N MET A 471 -19.55 14.83 37.85
CA MET A 471 -18.88 14.22 36.71
C MET A 471 -17.45 14.74 36.59
N ALA A 472 -16.52 13.88 36.18
CA ALA A 472 -15.19 14.27 35.74
C ALA A 472 -15.03 13.93 34.26
N GLU A 473 -14.47 14.85 33.48
CA GLU A 473 -14.17 14.62 32.07
C GLU A 473 -12.68 14.30 31.91
N LEU A 474 -12.37 13.28 31.11
CA LEU A 474 -11.02 12.86 30.76
C LEU A 474 -10.85 12.88 29.26
N THR A 475 -9.69 13.37 28.82
CA THR A 475 -9.26 13.25 27.43
C THR A 475 -8.97 11.78 27.10
N VAL A 476 -9.72 11.22 26.15
CA VAL A 476 -9.51 9.87 25.64
C VAL A 476 -8.42 9.87 24.58
N ARG A 477 -7.63 8.81 24.58
CA ARG A 477 -6.60 8.55 23.58
C ARG A 477 -6.89 7.24 22.86
N TYR A 478 -6.57 7.21 21.58
CA TYR A 478 -6.54 5.99 20.80
C TYR A 478 -5.31 5.16 21.17
N GLY A 479 -5.55 3.97 21.71
CA GLY A 479 -4.53 3.04 22.17
C GLY A 479 -4.08 2.03 21.11
N GLY A 480 -4.82 1.85 20.02
CA GLY A 480 -4.48 0.93 18.94
C GLY A 480 -5.70 0.37 18.22
N PRO A 481 -5.49 -0.33 17.09
CA PRO A 481 -6.56 -0.73 16.18
C PRO A 481 -7.42 -1.87 16.71
N LEU A 482 -6.91 -2.70 17.64
CA LEU A 482 -7.67 -3.80 18.17
C LEU A 482 -8.71 -3.27 19.15
N GLN A 483 -9.95 -3.41 18.72
CA GLN A 483 -11.15 -3.13 19.48
C GLN A 483 -11.75 -4.48 19.85
N ASP A 484 -11.66 -4.84 21.14
CA ASP A 484 -12.40 -6.00 21.65
C ASP A 484 -13.87 -5.63 21.67
N ASP A 485 -14.63 -6.14 20.69
CA ASP A 485 -16.08 -6.04 20.62
C ASP A 485 -16.68 -6.93 21.72
N GLY A 486 -16.49 -6.53 22.98
CA GLY A 486 -17.11 -7.20 24.12
C GLY A 486 -18.63 -7.28 23.92
N GLU A 487 -19.30 -8.20 24.61
CA GLU A 487 -20.75 -8.45 24.45
C GLU A 487 -21.62 -7.18 24.63
N ASP A 488 -21.11 -6.17 25.34
CA ASP A 488 -21.78 -4.89 25.59
C ASP A 488 -21.42 -3.77 24.58
N GLY A 489 -20.57 -4.04 23.59
CA GLY A 489 -20.14 -3.09 22.56
C GLY A 489 -19.31 -1.90 23.08
N MET A 490 -18.96 -1.90 24.38
CA MET A 490 -18.09 -0.88 24.99
C MET A 490 -16.65 -1.36 24.94
N LEU A 491 -15.81 -0.60 24.23
CA LEU A 491 -14.39 -0.88 24.11
C LEU A 491 -13.70 -0.80 25.47
N PRO A 492 -12.80 -1.74 25.80
CA PRO A 492 -12.11 -1.72 27.08
C PRO A 492 -11.29 -0.44 27.24
N MET A 493 -11.62 0.35 28.26
CA MET A 493 -10.90 1.57 28.64
C MET A 493 -9.79 1.23 29.64
N SER A 494 -8.57 1.69 29.37
CA SER A 494 -7.45 1.59 30.31
C SER A 494 -7.13 2.96 30.89
N PHE A 495 -6.94 3.03 32.21
CA PHE A 495 -6.58 4.26 32.91
C PHE A 495 -5.13 4.18 33.37
N LEU A 496 -4.32 5.18 33.02
CA LEU A 496 -2.91 5.23 33.41
C LEU A 496 -2.63 6.47 34.29
N HIS A 497 -1.73 6.34 35.28
CA HIS A 497 -1.21 7.47 36.05
C HIS A 497 0.28 7.31 36.39
N ALA A 498 0.93 8.41 36.78
CA ALA A 498 2.32 8.43 37.21
C ALA A 498 2.52 8.95 38.66
N ARG A 499 1.42 9.25 39.36
CA ARG A 499 1.46 9.90 40.68
C ARG A 499 1.73 8.90 41.82
N LYS A 500 2.85 9.08 42.53
CA LYS A 500 3.26 8.21 43.67
C LYS A 500 2.26 8.19 44.83
N GLN A 501 1.50 9.27 45.04
CA GLN A 501 0.51 9.35 46.13
C GLN A 501 -0.65 8.35 45.92
N ILE A 502 -1.09 8.19 44.67
CA ILE A 502 -2.15 7.23 44.28
C ILE A 502 -1.63 5.80 44.47
N ALA A 503 -0.41 5.53 43.98
CA ALA A 503 0.25 4.23 44.15
C ALA A 503 0.47 3.86 45.63
N ASN A 504 0.89 4.83 46.47
CA ASN A 504 1.05 4.61 47.91
C ASN A 504 -0.28 4.33 48.63
N ALA A 505 -1.40 4.73 48.05
CA ALA A 505 -2.74 4.38 48.53
C ALA A 505 -3.20 2.99 48.06
N GLY A 506 -2.37 2.26 47.32
CA GLY A 506 -2.67 0.92 46.82
C GLY A 506 -3.59 0.90 45.59
N MET A 507 -3.74 2.03 44.90
CA MET A 507 -4.53 2.11 43.67
C MET A 507 -3.62 1.96 42.46
N GLY A 508 -3.97 1.01 41.59
CA GLY A 508 -3.26 0.71 40.35
C GLY A 508 -2.12 -0.30 40.50
N SER A 509 -1.88 -1.03 39.42
CA SER A 509 -0.76 -1.96 39.25
C SER A 509 0.39 -1.29 38.53
N LEU A 510 1.62 -1.45 39.03
CA LEU A 510 2.83 -0.91 38.41
C LEU A 510 3.05 -1.52 37.02
N ILE A 511 3.16 -0.68 36.00
CA ILE A 511 3.52 -1.06 34.63
C ILE A 511 4.84 -0.38 34.30
N GLY A 512 5.94 -1.09 34.57
CA GLY A 512 7.30 -0.58 34.38
C GLY A 512 7.74 0.39 35.46
N ASN A 513 8.50 1.41 35.06
CA ASN A 513 9.22 2.28 35.99
C ASN A 513 8.48 3.60 36.19
N GLY A 514 7.47 3.59 37.07
CA GLY A 514 6.79 4.78 37.56
C GLY A 514 5.45 5.11 36.89
N LEU A 515 4.99 4.29 35.96
CA LEU A 515 3.63 4.31 35.43
C LEU A 515 2.81 3.19 36.07
N PHE A 516 1.53 3.45 36.25
CA PHE A 516 0.59 2.54 36.90
C PHE A 516 -0.68 2.46 36.05
N ARG A 517 -1.24 1.26 35.94
CA ARG A 517 -2.55 1.02 35.34
C ARG A 517 -3.59 0.84 36.42
N CYS A 518 -4.70 1.54 36.28
CA CYS A 518 -5.85 1.47 37.16
C CYS A 518 -7.07 0.92 36.42
N THR A 519 -7.96 0.35 37.21
CA THR A 519 -9.37 0.17 36.87
C THR A 519 -10.11 1.50 36.98
N GLU A 520 -11.28 1.59 36.33
CA GLU A 520 -12.16 2.75 36.44
C GLU A 520 -12.55 3.06 37.89
N GLU A 521 -12.88 2.02 38.67
CA GLU A 521 -13.24 2.15 40.08
C GLU A 521 -12.10 2.75 40.92
N GLU A 522 -10.86 2.31 40.70
CA GLU A 522 -9.68 2.89 41.36
C GLU A 522 -9.48 4.37 40.99
N THR A 523 -9.71 4.73 39.73
CA THR A 523 -9.66 6.13 39.28
C THR A 523 -10.72 6.99 39.97
N ILE A 524 -11.98 6.53 40.01
CA ILE A 524 -13.08 7.21 40.70
C ILE A 524 -12.76 7.39 42.19
N ASN A 525 -12.27 6.34 42.84
CA ASN A 525 -11.90 6.35 44.25
C ASN A 525 -10.76 7.34 44.54
N ALA A 526 -9.73 7.38 43.70
CA ALA A 526 -8.62 8.32 43.84
C ALA A 526 -9.08 9.79 43.78
N ILE A 527 -10.00 10.10 42.85
CA ILE A 527 -10.57 11.45 42.69
C ILE A 527 -11.48 11.79 43.87
N ASN A 528 -12.34 10.86 44.31
CA ASN A 528 -13.26 11.08 45.43
C ASN A 528 -12.53 11.26 46.77
N MET A 529 -11.40 10.59 46.97
CA MET A 529 -10.53 10.76 48.14
C MET A 529 -9.68 12.03 48.09
N GLY A 530 -9.71 12.80 47.00
CA GLY A 530 -8.89 14.00 46.81
C GLY A 530 -7.39 13.71 46.68
N LEU A 531 -7.03 12.48 46.31
CA LEU A 531 -5.64 12.07 46.07
C LEU A 531 -5.13 12.56 44.71
N ALA A 532 -6.05 12.78 43.77
CA ALA A 532 -5.79 13.12 42.38
C ALA A 532 -6.93 13.96 41.78
N THR A 533 -6.66 14.63 40.66
CA THR A 533 -7.69 15.21 39.78
C THR A 533 -7.84 14.36 38.52
N SER A 534 -8.86 14.62 37.69
CA SER A 534 -9.02 13.94 36.38
C SER A 534 -7.78 14.09 35.51
N ASP A 535 -7.12 15.26 35.55
CA ASP A 535 -5.89 15.54 34.79
C ASP A 535 -4.71 14.64 35.19
N ASP A 536 -4.76 13.96 36.33
CA ASP A 536 -3.69 13.02 36.74
C ASP A 536 -3.76 11.67 36.03
N PHE A 537 -4.84 11.40 35.31
CA PHE A 537 -5.08 10.15 34.60
C PHE A 537 -5.09 10.35 33.07
N MET A 538 -4.65 9.33 32.34
CA MET A 538 -4.91 9.20 30.91
C MET A 538 -5.91 8.07 30.70
N ALA A 539 -7.02 8.37 30.03
CA ALA A 539 -7.97 7.38 29.55
C ALA A 539 -7.54 6.96 28.13
N ILE A 540 -7.46 5.65 27.89
CA ILE A 540 -6.98 5.08 26.63
C ILE A 540 -7.94 4.00 26.17
N GLN A 541 -8.38 4.08 24.91
CA GLN A 541 -9.33 3.18 24.29
C GLN A 541 -8.66 2.38 23.17
N GLY A 542 -8.79 1.06 23.20
CA GLY A 542 -8.16 0.15 22.23
C GLY A 542 -6.72 -0.22 22.63
N ILE A 543 -6.18 -1.22 21.93
CA ILE A 543 -4.82 -1.74 22.14
C ILE A 543 -4.17 -2.11 20.81
N SER A 544 -2.85 -2.12 20.79
CA SER A 544 -2.03 -2.68 19.71
C SER A 544 -1.50 -4.04 20.14
N VAL A 545 -1.55 -5.03 19.24
CA VAL A 545 -1.09 -6.40 19.52
C VAL A 545 -0.09 -6.83 18.46
N TRP A 546 1.05 -7.34 18.91
CA TRP A 546 2.08 -7.94 18.06
C TRP A 546 2.17 -9.43 18.35
N GLU A 547 1.81 -10.25 17.36
CA GLU A 547 1.85 -11.70 17.49
C GLU A 547 3.29 -12.23 17.51
N LYS A 548 3.50 -13.30 18.27
CA LYS A 548 4.79 -13.99 18.35
C LYS A 548 4.68 -15.38 17.78
N ASN A 549 5.56 -15.67 16.84
CA ASN A 549 5.66 -17.00 16.25
C ASN A 549 6.72 -17.83 16.98
N ARG A 550 6.50 -19.14 17.00
CA ARG A 550 7.50 -20.09 17.54
C ARG A 550 8.13 -20.84 16.38
N GLU A 551 9.38 -20.52 16.11
CA GLU A 551 10.18 -21.23 15.12
C GLU A 551 11.33 -21.95 15.83
N ASN A 552 11.41 -23.27 15.67
CA ASN A 552 12.44 -24.11 16.30
C ASN A 552 12.51 -23.97 17.84
N GLY A 553 11.37 -23.68 18.47
CA GLY A 553 11.28 -23.46 19.93
C GLY A 553 11.78 -22.09 20.41
N LYS A 554 12.24 -21.23 19.50
CA LYS A 554 12.58 -19.83 19.77
C LYS A 554 11.36 -18.97 19.46
N VAL A 555 11.04 -18.07 20.39
CA VAL A 555 10.00 -17.04 20.18
C VAL A 555 10.60 -15.95 19.29
N ILE A 556 10.00 -15.75 18.12
CA ILE A 556 10.34 -14.73 17.12
C ILE A 556 9.14 -13.80 16.91
N GLY A 557 9.39 -12.58 16.44
CA GLY A 557 8.36 -11.54 16.30
C GLY A 557 8.00 -10.85 17.62
N GLY A 558 6.74 -10.41 17.73
CA GLY A 558 6.30 -9.48 18.75
C GLY A 558 6.95 -8.10 18.60
N VAL A 559 6.71 -7.20 19.55
CA VAL A 559 7.26 -5.84 19.48
C VAL A 559 8.80 -5.81 19.52
N LEU A 560 9.43 -6.84 20.09
CA LEU A 560 10.88 -7.00 20.09
C LEU A 560 11.43 -7.36 18.69
N GLY A 561 10.63 -8.00 17.84
CA GLY A 561 10.94 -8.21 16.42
C GLY A 561 11.00 -6.86 15.70
N ASP A 562 9.92 -6.09 15.79
CA ASP A 562 9.80 -4.77 15.17
C ASP A 562 10.89 -3.79 15.62
N ILE A 563 11.30 -3.82 16.90
CA ILE A 563 12.43 -3.00 17.39
C ILE A 563 13.76 -3.41 16.72
N ARG A 564 13.98 -4.71 16.51
CA ARG A 564 15.19 -5.20 15.83
C ARG A 564 15.19 -4.86 14.35
N GLU A 565 14.01 -4.87 13.73
CA GLU A 565 13.80 -4.49 12.34
C GLU A 565 13.81 -2.96 12.13
N GLY A 566 13.85 -2.18 13.20
CA GLY A 566 13.98 -0.72 13.13
C GLY A 566 12.68 0.05 13.01
N PHE A 567 11.54 -0.61 13.17
CA PHE A 567 10.21 0.02 13.21
C PHE A 567 10.02 0.85 14.48
N PHE A 568 10.59 0.40 15.60
CA PHE A 568 10.51 1.09 16.88
C PHE A 568 11.86 1.22 17.56
N GLU A 569 11.96 2.21 18.44
CA GLU A 569 13.12 2.51 19.24
C GLU A 569 12.77 2.53 20.73
N LEU A 570 13.71 2.06 21.56
CA LEU A 570 13.55 2.09 23.01
C LEU A 570 13.67 3.51 23.56
N VAL A 571 12.69 3.94 24.36
CA VAL A 571 12.77 5.23 25.05
C VAL A 571 13.55 5.07 26.36
N SER A 572 14.50 5.98 26.58
CA SER A 572 15.26 6.01 27.83
C SER A 572 14.35 6.26 29.03
N GLN A 573 14.60 5.53 30.12
CA GLN A 573 13.79 5.64 31.34
C GLN A 573 13.76 7.07 31.92
N ALA A 574 14.85 7.82 31.72
CA ALA A 574 14.95 9.21 32.16
C ALA A 574 13.98 10.14 31.42
N GLN A 575 13.55 9.78 30.20
CA GLN A 575 12.67 10.60 29.37
C GLN A 575 11.19 10.33 29.59
N VAL A 576 10.82 9.16 30.12
CA VAL A 576 9.42 8.73 30.27
C VAL A 576 8.56 9.79 30.99
N MET A 577 9.06 10.37 32.07
CA MET A 577 8.32 11.41 32.82
C MET A 577 8.24 12.75 32.11
N ASN A 578 9.25 13.09 31.30
CA ASN A 578 9.23 14.32 30.49
C ASN A 578 8.21 14.19 29.36
N VAL A 579 8.21 13.04 28.67
CA VAL A 579 7.23 12.67 27.64
C VAL A 579 5.83 12.70 28.23
N TRP A 580 5.61 12.02 29.36
CA TRP A 580 4.33 12.03 30.07
C TRP A 580 3.82 13.44 30.38
N GLY A 581 4.70 14.34 30.83
CA GLY A 581 4.36 15.73 31.09
C GLY A 581 3.86 16.48 29.86
N ILE A 582 4.47 16.26 28.68
CA ILE A 582 4.05 16.86 27.42
C ILE A 582 2.70 16.31 26.97
N LEU A 583 2.50 14.99 27.04
CA LEU A 583 1.26 14.33 26.62
C LEU A 583 0.04 14.75 27.45
N LYS A 584 0.27 15.07 28.74
CA LYS A 584 -0.78 15.62 29.61
C LYS A 584 -1.26 17.02 29.19
N SER A 585 -0.49 17.75 28.39
CA SER A 585 -0.88 19.07 27.88
C SER A 585 -1.78 19.01 26.66
N GLN A 586 -2.01 17.83 26.07
CA GLN A 586 -2.93 17.67 24.95
C GLN A 586 -4.39 17.82 25.41
N ASN A 587 -5.20 18.46 24.58
CA ASN A 587 -6.62 18.71 24.83
C ASN A 587 -7.49 17.77 23.99
N VAL A 588 -8.77 17.62 24.33
CA VAL A 588 -9.74 16.89 23.49
C VAL A 588 -9.66 17.38 22.03
N MET A 589 -9.71 16.46 21.08
CA MET A 589 -9.56 16.79 19.66
C MET A 589 -10.73 17.63 19.17
N SER A 590 -10.42 18.70 18.47
CA SER A 590 -11.38 19.59 17.82
C SER A 590 -10.65 20.36 16.73
N SER A 591 -11.36 20.99 15.80
CA SER A 591 -10.71 21.72 14.70
C SER A 591 -9.84 22.88 15.24
N ALA A 592 -10.14 23.40 16.44
CA ALA A 592 -9.36 24.44 17.10
C ALA A 592 -8.10 23.92 17.82
N THR A 593 -8.11 22.67 18.30
CA THR A 593 -7.01 22.07 19.07
C THR A 593 -6.16 21.12 18.23
N PHE A 594 -6.57 20.81 17.00
CA PHE A 594 -5.91 19.86 16.09
C PHE A 594 -4.41 20.16 15.90
N GLU A 595 -4.07 21.37 15.46
CA GLU A 595 -2.66 21.77 15.23
C GLU A 595 -1.80 21.71 16.49
N GLU A 596 -2.36 22.16 17.62
CA GLU A 596 -1.67 22.13 18.91
C GLU A 596 -1.41 20.70 19.36
N ASN A 597 -2.41 19.82 19.23
CA ASN A 597 -2.28 18.41 19.58
C ASN A 597 -1.25 17.67 18.71
N ILE A 598 -1.23 17.93 17.39
CA ILE A 598 -0.21 17.40 16.47
C ILE A 598 1.19 17.90 16.86
N SER A 599 1.33 19.19 17.17
CA SER A 599 2.61 19.77 17.61
C SER A 599 3.10 19.16 18.94
N LEU A 600 2.20 18.98 19.91
CA LEU A 600 2.52 18.34 21.20
C LEU A 600 2.88 16.86 21.04
N MET A 601 2.18 16.14 20.16
CA MET A 601 2.47 14.76 19.78
C MET A 601 3.89 14.63 19.23
N GLN A 602 4.24 15.45 18.24
CA GLN A 602 5.58 15.48 17.66
C GLN A 602 6.63 15.88 18.69
N LYS A 603 6.38 16.89 19.52
CA LYS A 603 7.29 17.32 20.58
C LYS A 603 7.57 16.20 21.59
N ALA A 604 6.54 15.46 21.98
CA ALA A 604 6.68 14.31 22.88
C ALA A 604 7.52 13.19 22.23
N TRP A 605 7.30 12.90 20.94
CA TRP A 605 8.08 11.91 20.20
C TRP A 605 9.56 12.30 20.07
N HIS A 606 9.87 13.57 19.80
CA HIS A 606 11.25 14.06 19.77
C HIS A 606 11.91 13.99 21.16
N GLN A 607 11.17 14.34 22.23
CA GLN A 607 11.66 14.24 23.61
C GLN A 607 12.01 12.80 24.02
N ALA A 608 11.35 11.81 23.40
CA ALA A 608 11.57 10.40 23.66
C ALA A 608 12.86 9.84 23.01
N GLY A 609 13.48 10.56 22.09
CA GLY A 609 14.72 10.16 21.42
C GLY A 609 15.93 10.04 22.37
N VAL A 610 16.92 9.25 21.96
CA VAL A 610 18.05 8.78 22.78
C VAL A 610 18.88 9.90 23.40
N ASP A 611 19.03 11.04 22.73
CA ASP A 611 19.97 12.06 23.19
C ASP A 611 19.33 13.25 23.93
N GLY A 612 18.03 13.52 23.79
CA GLY A 612 17.35 14.66 24.45
C GLY A 612 17.91 16.06 24.12
N THR A 613 19.16 16.17 23.67
CA THR A 613 19.60 17.17 22.72
C THR A 613 18.72 16.98 21.52
N ALA A 614 17.92 17.99 21.20
CA ALA A 614 17.39 18.13 19.85
C ALA A 614 18.53 17.73 18.93
N VAL A 615 18.36 16.65 18.19
CA VAL A 615 19.25 16.29 17.09
C VAL A 615 19.31 17.58 16.31
N GLY A 616 20.39 18.34 16.52
CA GLY A 616 20.58 19.58 15.81
C GLY A 616 20.77 19.05 14.42
N TYR A 617 19.70 19.11 13.60
CA TYR A 617 19.66 18.63 12.24
C TYR A 617 21.06 18.82 11.69
N ASP A 618 21.82 17.74 11.62
CA ASP A 618 23.16 17.87 11.09
C ASP A 618 22.85 18.24 9.64
N THR A 619 23.03 19.51 9.28
CA THR A 619 22.44 20.11 8.08
C THR A 619 22.97 19.48 6.80
N ASN A 620 23.86 18.51 6.95
CA ASN A 620 24.51 17.73 5.92
C ASN A 620 23.87 16.34 5.75
N GLU A 621 22.86 15.97 6.53
CA GLU A 621 22.11 14.75 6.25
C GLU A 621 21.31 14.94 4.96
N GLU A 622 21.66 14.16 3.93
CA GLU A 622 21.02 14.17 2.63
C GLU A 622 19.51 13.94 2.77
N ASN A 623 18.73 14.95 2.40
CA ASN A 623 17.28 14.87 2.32
C ASN A 623 16.88 13.80 1.30
N VAL A 624 16.03 12.87 1.71
CA VAL A 624 15.40 11.91 0.80
C VAL A 624 14.15 12.55 0.23
N PHE A 625 14.07 12.64 -1.09
CA PHE A 625 12.95 13.23 -1.81
C PHE A 625 12.11 12.15 -2.50
N VAL A 626 10.82 12.40 -2.62
CA VAL A 626 9.90 11.58 -3.43
C VAL A 626 10.37 11.64 -4.88
N PHE A 627 10.33 10.50 -5.57
CA PHE A 627 10.78 10.41 -6.96
C PHE A 627 10.12 11.48 -7.85
N GLY A 628 10.94 12.17 -8.66
CA GLY A 628 10.47 13.23 -9.56
C GLY A 628 9.78 14.41 -8.87
N SER A 629 10.07 14.68 -7.59
CA SER A 629 9.48 15.77 -6.82
C SER A 629 10.52 16.42 -5.89
N GLU A 630 10.25 17.67 -5.49
CA GLU A 630 11.02 18.38 -4.45
C GLU A 630 10.53 18.05 -3.03
N GLN A 631 9.50 17.21 -2.88
CA GLN A 631 8.91 16.88 -1.59
C GLN A 631 9.78 15.89 -0.82
N ASN A 632 10.18 16.26 0.39
CA ASN A 632 10.90 15.36 1.30
C ASN A 632 9.98 14.23 1.82
N VAL A 633 10.47 13.00 1.81
CA VAL A 633 9.73 11.79 2.22
C VAL A 633 9.31 11.82 3.69
N ALA A 634 10.16 12.34 4.59
CA ALA A 634 9.82 12.47 6.00
C ALA A 634 8.68 13.47 6.22
N THR A 635 8.68 14.57 5.46
CA THR A 635 7.58 15.55 5.47
C THR A 635 6.29 14.94 4.90
N LEU A 636 6.38 14.11 3.85
CA LEU A 636 5.21 13.39 3.35
C LEU A 636 4.64 12.42 4.39
N ALA A 637 5.49 11.72 5.14
CA ALA A 637 5.04 10.84 6.23
C ALA A 637 4.35 11.62 7.36
N ASP A 638 4.85 12.82 7.69
CA ASP A 638 4.19 13.71 8.65
C ASP A 638 2.82 14.18 8.17
N GLU A 639 2.69 14.50 6.88
CA GLU A 639 1.40 14.86 6.26
C GLU A 639 0.44 13.67 6.23
N ALA A 640 0.93 12.46 5.93
CA ALA A 640 0.13 11.24 5.94
C ALA A 640 -0.43 10.95 7.35
N LEU A 641 0.39 11.06 8.40
CA LEU A 641 -0.05 10.95 9.78
C LEU A 641 -1.09 12.02 10.14
N ARG A 642 -0.85 13.27 9.74
CA ARG A 642 -1.76 14.39 10.02
C ARG A 642 -3.13 14.16 9.38
N ARG A 643 -3.18 13.75 8.11
CA ARG A 643 -4.44 13.41 7.40
C ARG A 643 -5.12 12.20 8.03
N TRP A 644 -4.36 11.17 8.42
CA TRP A 644 -4.87 10.02 9.14
C TRP A 644 -5.51 10.42 10.49
N VAL A 645 -4.84 11.22 11.31
CA VAL A 645 -5.40 11.72 12.58
C VAL A 645 -6.67 12.53 12.36
N LYS A 646 -6.68 13.38 11.32
CA LYS A 646 -7.86 14.17 10.96
C LYS A 646 -9.03 13.25 10.60
N LEU A 647 -8.81 12.30 9.69
CA LEU A 647 -9.82 11.39 9.18
C LEU A 647 -10.47 10.54 10.30
N TYR A 648 -9.67 10.03 11.24
CA TYR A 648 -10.15 9.08 12.24
C TYR A 648 -10.56 9.70 13.58
N PHE A 649 -10.03 10.89 13.93
CA PHE A 649 -10.25 11.49 15.25
C PHE A 649 -10.84 12.90 15.22
N LEU A 650 -11.04 13.50 14.05
CA LEU A 650 -11.72 14.78 13.93
C LEU A 650 -13.08 14.59 13.24
N ASP A 651 -14.15 14.69 14.02
CA ASP A 651 -15.50 14.74 13.46
C ASP A 651 -15.79 16.14 12.90
N ASP A 652 -15.62 16.30 11.59
CA ASP A 652 -15.96 17.52 10.86
C ASP A 652 -17.47 17.60 10.50
N SER A 653 -18.33 16.69 10.99
CA SER A 653 -19.77 16.64 10.65
C SER A 653 -20.65 17.72 11.35
N VAL A 654 -20.05 18.78 11.91
CA VAL A 654 -20.74 19.86 12.64
C VAL A 654 -20.90 21.14 11.81
#